data_AF-A0AB74BVV0-F1
#
_entry.id   AF-A0AB74BVV0-F1
#
_cell.length_a   1.000
_cell.length_b   1.000
_cell.length_c   1.000
_cell.angle_alpha   90.00
_cell.angle_beta   90.00
_cell.angle_gamma   90.00
#
_symmetry.space_group_name_H-M   'P 1'
#
loop_
_entity.id
_entity.type
_entity.pdbx_description
1 polymer ?
#
loop_
_entity_poly.entity_id
_entity_poly.type
_entity_poly.pdbx_seq_one_letter_code
_entity_poly.pdbx_strand_id
1 'polypeptide(L)'
;MPSELSGDNYQHVVVHGLPYDRGFSHGQQVKDKILRNITHYKRPGNLISWPTALRIIRECYIPGLEKYWLSGLKEMRGVADGAGVDLEDIILLNARYDLSHISNPSTTCDDPTRSLHQLTSEAEDKPYYPSYPRASSECTSAIILSEATGNGEVYTAQNWDMSDRLYKEDGIIYLEVHPHPSENLPSLFLVTEAGQLCRSGMNSDGLGLCANSLCSSIDAIPFSLDTGVGKGEMPAIPPSSALRRLFLESPSYADGLKRVARTPRHVSCNLMLTTADNMGICLEITPRIIFRISGSAGSDTPYILHSNHFKTQSFLCQSEIQDTLAGGSSWYRADRLEVGIRRKALIGFLTESDIMNAFKDHAGYPHSLCEHSARKATEGPFVQPGRPNPYSVQWDASTCTWAGVSHMGADMGEEYASLLQYTRSLESKVAELEGRAQRNITPASEHQVTSVTAELSTNVALLSMNATAEPFFVGATAGFSVSKMVEGILSQSPFPHPALDSIASSSMQATNDVCPPTNNHTRPDPQVERKLVDIFFSRVHPRYPFLDRFSFEEFYQSYQLSKDTSRVSPSKPFHLHMVLAISARIMQLHPEMGGNINPEFYYSNATRYVDEALQVPGLERIQSLLLLALYILRTPGSISNLGGWHIIGFAVRYAVELGMHRNIKCGGPRAQDPYRIEIRRRVFWSAYVLDRAVSLTLGRPFALSENDIDVDLPVALEQSPVSGKEIQYDQSSAALTETKTSNLSSFVHLCRLRRLESRIKQELYSASSPATMPDYTYDTIIDSYRQELLEWLNNIPFFTPDGKLQEGYSLYDTPEFFRIQYSKALRMLLQHRITHFTSETNSPKDKEYLALSARAAGDICQYYRTLHQRRPLGWNFLALHSIFTAGLTLLYCIWAEREHADLARFEDIRSCSNVLFAISERWPTATKFRDIFEVLAKRMVDLVSLSSVPHSGLDDAPFLPDVRISPAGALQESTGFPAMNQDDFWAMLDELVDDDYIRSQFQLNGVESSWGLFDS
;
A
#
# COMPACT_ATOMS: atom_id res chain seq x y z
N MET A 1 28.50 -61.66 18.49
CA MET A 1 27.44 -60.85 19.10
C MET A 1 27.20 -59.68 18.15
N PRO A 2 26.20 -59.72 17.24
CA PRO A 2 26.07 -58.65 16.26
C PRO A 2 25.57 -57.38 16.97
N SER A 3 26.39 -56.36 16.84
CA SER A 3 26.37 -55.04 17.46
C SER A 3 25.25 -54.15 16.92
N GLU A 4 24.67 -53.35 17.81
CA GLU A 4 23.88 -52.15 17.52
C GLU A 4 24.63 -51.24 16.51
N LEU A 5 24.08 -51.09 15.30
CA LEU A 5 24.52 -50.09 14.32
C LEU A 5 23.29 -49.48 13.61
N SER A 6 23.13 -48.17 13.80
CA SER A 6 22.52 -47.15 12.92
C SER A 6 21.06 -47.27 12.45
N GLY A 7 20.17 -46.43 13.00
CA GLY A 7 18.75 -46.34 12.58
C GLY A 7 18.21 -44.94 12.24
N ASP A 8 19.02 -43.87 12.26
CA ASP A 8 18.53 -42.47 12.11
C ASP A 8 18.96 -41.75 10.82
N ASN A 9 19.70 -42.38 9.90
CA ASN A 9 20.29 -41.71 8.75
C ASN A 9 19.73 -42.23 7.41
N TYR A 10 19.45 -41.32 6.47
CA TYR A 10 19.11 -41.69 5.09
C TYR A 10 20.23 -42.48 4.43
N GLN A 11 19.87 -43.40 3.53
CA GLN A 11 20.85 -44.21 2.81
C GLN A 11 21.79 -43.31 1.99
N HIS A 12 23.09 -43.52 2.18
CA HIS A 12 24.14 -42.84 1.42
C HIS A 12 24.47 -43.62 0.15
N VAL A 13 24.20 -43.01 -1.00
CA VAL A 13 24.41 -43.55 -2.34
C VAL A 13 25.58 -42.81 -2.97
N VAL A 14 26.66 -43.52 -3.24
CA VAL A 14 27.87 -42.94 -3.86
C VAL A 14 27.98 -43.46 -5.28
N VAL A 15 28.13 -42.56 -6.26
CA VAL A 15 28.20 -42.92 -7.67
C VAL A 15 29.38 -42.25 -8.38
N HIS A 16 29.97 -42.98 -9.32
CA HIS A 16 31.20 -42.57 -10.00
C HIS A 16 31.08 -42.75 -11.52
N GLY A 17 31.84 -41.97 -12.27
CA GLY A 17 32.09 -42.22 -13.68
C GLY A 17 31.22 -41.38 -14.62
N LEU A 18 31.13 -41.83 -15.88
CA LEU A 18 30.40 -41.15 -16.95
C LEU A 18 28.89 -41.15 -16.66
N PRO A 19 28.09 -40.30 -17.34
CA PRO A 19 26.68 -40.10 -17.00
C PRO A 19 25.88 -41.40 -16.85
N TYR A 20 26.03 -42.30 -17.81
CA TYR A 20 25.35 -43.59 -17.77
C TYR A 20 25.78 -44.44 -16.59
N ASP A 21 27.09 -44.57 -16.33
CA ASP A 21 27.64 -45.47 -15.30
C ASP A 21 27.21 -45.03 -13.90
N ARG A 22 27.28 -43.72 -13.62
CA ARG A 22 26.82 -43.17 -12.33
C ARG A 22 25.30 -43.32 -12.18
N GLY A 23 24.54 -43.13 -13.25
CA GLY A 23 23.11 -43.40 -13.27
C GLY A 23 22.80 -44.87 -12.97
N PHE A 24 23.48 -45.79 -13.65
CA PHE A 24 23.30 -47.23 -13.47
C PHE A 24 23.58 -47.66 -12.03
N SER A 25 24.68 -47.16 -11.45
CA SER A 25 25.01 -47.39 -10.05
C SER A 25 23.94 -46.84 -9.10
N HIS A 26 23.43 -45.62 -9.33
CA HIS A 26 22.33 -45.05 -8.56
C HIS A 26 21.09 -45.96 -8.62
N GLY A 27 20.65 -46.35 -9.82
CA GLY A 27 19.50 -47.23 -10.01
C GLY A 27 19.66 -48.58 -9.30
N GLN A 28 20.84 -49.18 -9.39
CA GLN A 28 21.14 -50.48 -8.79
C GLN A 28 21.14 -50.43 -7.25
N GLN A 29 21.66 -49.36 -6.65
CA GLN A 29 21.78 -49.23 -5.20
C GLN A 29 20.44 -48.99 -4.49
N VAL A 30 19.45 -48.39 -5.16
CA VAL A 30 18.16 -47.99 -4.55
C VAL A 30 16.94 -48.39 -5.37
N LYS A 31 17.05 -49.48 -6.15
CA LYS A 31 16.01 -50.04 -7.00
C LYS A 31 14.64 -50.13 -6.33
N ASP A 32 14.57 -50.69 -5.12
CA ASP A 32 13.30 -50.88 -4.42
C ASP A 32 12.65 -49.55 -4.01
N LYS A 33 13.45 -48.54 -3.65
CA LYS A 33 12.98 -47.19 -3.33
C LYS A 33 12.44 -46.49 -4.58
N ILE A 34 13.13 -46.63 -5.71
CA ILE A 34 12.70 -46.11 -7.01
C ILE A 34 11.35 -46.72 -7.39
N LEU A 35 11.19 -48.04 -7.29
CA LEU A 35 9.94 -48.72 -7.63
C LEU A 35 8.76 -48.26 -6.74
N ARG A 36 8.99 -48.04 -5.45
CA ARG A 36 7.98 -47.49 -4.53
C ARG A 36 7.57 -46.08 -4.93
N ASN A 37 8.52 -45.20 -5.25
CA ASN A 37 8.23 -43.84 -5.70
C ASN A 37 7.44 -43.83 -7.02
N ILE A 38 7.83 -44.64 -8.01
CA ILE A 38 7.10 -44.77 -9.29
C ILE A 38 5.67 -45.25 -9.03
N THR A 39 5.53 -46.31 -8.24
CA THR A 39 4.22 -46.89 -7.89
C THR A 39 3.33 -45.84 -7.22
N HIS A 40 3.88 -45.03 -6.32
CA HIS A 40 3.14 -43.96 -5.68
C HIS A 40 2.69 -42.90 -6.69
N TYR A 41 3.60 -42.34 -7.49
CA TYR A 41 3.28 -41.22 -8.39
C TYR A 41 2.38 -41.61 -9.57
N LYS A 42 2.37 -42.88 -9.98
CA LYS A 42 1.41 -43.39 -10.99
C LYS A 42 0.01 -43.67 -10.45
N ARG A 43 -0.22 -43.67 -9.12
CA ARG A 43 -1.56 -43.89 -8.56
C ARG A 43 -2.49 -42.73 -8.94
N PRO A 44 -3.75 -43.02 -9.33
CA PRO A 44 -4.75 -41.98 -9.60
C PRO A 44 -4.87 -41.01 -8.43
N GLY A 45 -4.86 -39.71 -8.74
CA GLY A 45 -5.02 -38.65 -7.76
C GLY A 45 -3.72 -38.06 -7.21
N ASN A 46 -2.55 -38.69 -7.44
CA ASN A 46 -1.25 -38.15 -6.99
C ASN A 46 -0.61 -37.19 -8.00
N LEU A 47 -0.69 -37.50 -9.29
CA LEU A 47 -0.29 -36.64 -10.41
C LEU A 47 -1.40 -36.60 -11.47
N ILE A 48 -1.16 -35.88 -12.58
CA ILE A 48 -1.97 -36.03 -13.80
C ILE A 48 -1.98 -37.48 -14.30
N SER A 49 -2.97 -37.83 -15.13
CA SER A 49 -3.11 -39.21 -15.62
C SER A 49 -1.84 -39.67 -16.35
N TRP A 50 -1.48 -40.95 -16.15
CA TRP A 50 -0.27 -41.51 -16.76
C TRP A 50 -0.21 -41.35 -18.29
N PRO A 51 -1.30 -41.54 -19.07
CA PRO A 51 -1.27 -41.27 -20.51
C PRO A 51 -0.90 -39.82 -20.86
N THR A 52 -1.41 -38.84 -20.12
CA THR A 52 -1.08 -37.42 -20.31
C THR A 52 0.36 -37.12 -19.91
N ALA A 53 0.80 -37.61 -18.75
CA ALA A 53 2.19 -37.47 -18.29
C ALA A 53 3.18 -38.07 -19.30
N LEU A 54 2.89 -39.29 -19.78
CA LEU A 54 3.74 -39.98 -20.75
C LEU A 54 3.85 -39.21 -22.06
N ARG A 55 2.76 -38.58 -22.52
CA ARG A 55 2.80 -37.71 -23.70
C ARG A 55 3.70 -36.50 -23.48
N ILE A 56 3.54 -35.78 -22.36
CA ILE A 56 4.40 -34.62 -22.03
C ILE A 56 5.88 -35.05 -21.93
N ILE A 57 6.14 -36.20 -21.29
CA ILE A 57 7.49 -36.75 -21.15
C ILE A 57 8.13 -36.98 -22.52
N ARG A 58 7.40 -37.64 -23.43
CA ARG A 58 7.91 -38.01 -24.76
C ARG A 58 8.01 -36.83 -25.73
N GLU A 59 7.01 -35.96 -25.74
CA GLU A 59 6.90 -34.89 -26.73
C GLU A 59 7.58 -33.58 -26.30
N CYS A 60 7.83 -33.38 -25.00
CA CYS A 60 8.47 -32.15 -24.48
C CYS A 60 9.73 -32.41 -23.66
N TYR A 61 9.67 -33.28 -22.65
CA TYR A 61 10.77 -33.43 -21.70
C TYR A 61 11.98 -34.16 -22.28
N ILE A 62 11.78 -35.25 -23.03
CA ILE A 62 12.89 -35.94 -23.70
C ILE A 62 13.59 -35.00 -24.71
N PRO A 63 12.88 -34.35 -25.66
CA PRO A 63 13.51 -33.38 -26.57
C PRO A 63 14.17 -32.21 -25.83
N GLY A 64 13.56 -31.74 -24.73
CA GLY A 64 14.12 -30.70 -23.87
C GLY A 64 15.42 -31.13 -23.21
N LEU A 65 15.47 -32.34 -22.65
CA LEU A 65 16.67 -32.91 -22.05
C LEU A 65 17.76 -33.14 -23.11
N GLU A 66 17.44 -33.64 -24.29
CA GLU A 66 18.40 -33.80 -25.40
C GLU A 66 19.04 -32.46 -25.79
N LYS A 67 18.23 -31.40 -25.86
CA LYS A 67 18.67 -30.07 -26.29
C LYS A 67 19.45 -29.31 -25.21
N TYR A 68 18.99 -29.35 -23.95
CA TYR A 68 19.53 -28.49 -22.89
C TYR A 68 20.37 -29.22 -21.85
N TRP A 69 20.23 -30.54 -21.70
CA TRP A 69 20.93 -31.32 -20.66
C TRP A 69 21.13 -32.80 -21.02
N LEU A 70 21.86 -33.05 -22.12
CA LEU A 70 22.05 -34.39 -22.68
C LEU A 70 22.76 -35.36 -21.71
N SER A 71 23.68 -34.87 -20.88
CA SER A 71 24.33 -35.67 -19.83
C SER A 71 23.32 -36.18 -18.82
N GLY A 72 22.41 -35.32 -18.34
CA GLY A 72 21.32 -35.70 -17.44
C GLY A 72 20.42 -36.78 -18.03
N LEU A 73 20.09 -36.71 -19.32
CA LEU A 73 19.30 -37.75 -20.00
C LEU A 73 20.00 -39.11 -20.00
N LYS A 74 21.31 -39.13 -20.26
CA LYS A 74 22.13 -40.35 -20.22
C LYS A 74 22.22 -40.92 -18.80
N GLU A 75 22.31 -40.06 -17.80
CA GLU A 75 22.29 -40.46 -16.39
C GLU A 75 20.92 -41.02 -15.98
N MET A 76 19.82 -40.38 -16.36
CA MET A 76 18.47 -40.92 -16.14
C MET A 76 18.27 -42.27 -16.83
N ARG A 77 18.85 -42.47 -18.02
CA ARG A 77 18.86 -43.78 -18.70
C ARG A 77 19.60 -44.83 -17.88
N GLY A 78 20.78 -44.49 -17.36
CA GLY A 78 21.50 -45.36 -16.43
C GLY A 78 20.65 -45.73 -15.22
N VAL A 79 20.02 -44.75 -14.56
CA VAL A 79 19.15 -45.00 -13.39
C VAL A 79 18.02 -45.97 -13.75
N ALA A 80 17.39 -45.79 -14.91
CA ALA A 80 16.31 -46.65 -15.38
C ALA A 80 16.80 -48.10 -15.57
N ASP A 81 17.91 -48.29 -16.28
CA ASP A 81 18.49 -49.60 -16.54
C ASP A 81 18.96 -50.29 -15.24
N GLY A 82 19.60 -49.54 -14.34
CA GLY A 82 20.06 -50.04 -13.04
C GLY A 82 18.92 -50.46 -12.10
N ALA A 83 17.79 -49.73 -12.15
CA ALA A 83 16.58 -50.09 -11.41
C ALA A 83 15.71 -51.14 -12.13
N GLY A 84 15.92 -51.36 -13.44
CA GLY A 84 15.10 -52.24 -14.27
C GLY A 84 13.70 -51.68 -14.52
N VAL A 85 13.60 -50.39 -14.83
CA VAL A 85 12.35 -49.67 -15.15
C VAL A 85 12.50 -48.88 -16.44
N ASP A 86 11.41 -48.33 -16.98
CA ASP A 86 11.46 -47.52 -18.20
C ASP A 86 12.09 -46.14 -17.93
N LEU A 87 12.75 -45.54 -18.95
CA LEU A 87 13.32 -44.19 -18.81
C LEU A 87 12.22 -43.17 -18.45
N GLU A 88 11.05 -43.29 -19.06
CA GLU A 88 9.92 -42.40 -18.79
C GLU A 88 9.50 -42.42 -17.32
N ASP A 89 9.73 -43.52 -16.60
CA ASP A 89 9.46 -43.60 -15.17
C ASP A 89 10.47 -42.80 -14.35
N ILE A 90 11.73 -42.79 -14.76
CA ILE A 90 12.75 -41.94 -14.12
C ILE A 90 12.52 -40.47 -14.47
N ILE A 91 12.14 -40.16 -15.71
CA ILE A 91 11.76 -38.78 -16.08
C ILE A 91 10.52 -38.34 -15.31
N LEU A 92 9.53 -39.22 -15.09
CA LEU A 92 8.39 -38.94 -14.21
C LEU A 92 8.85 -38.52 -12.81
N LEU A 93 9.77 -39.27 -12.20
CA LEU A 93 10.30 -38.92 -10.87
C LEU A 93 11.00 -37.55 -10.88
N ASN A 94 11.79 -37.26 -11.92
CA ASN A 94 12.47 -35.98 -12.05
C ASN A 94 11.54 -34.82 -12.44
N ALA A 95 10.38 -35.11 -13.03
CA ALA A 95 9.38 -34.13 -13.43
C ALA A 95 8.15 -34.08 -12.52
N ARG A 96 8.17 -34.77 -11.37
CA ARG A 96 7.00 -34.87 -10.48
C ARG A 96 6.47 -33.50 -10.05
N TYR A 97 7.36 -32.53 -9.89
CA TYR A 97 7.02 -31.17 -9.48
C TYR A 97 6.18 -30.52 -10.58
N ASP A 98 6.73 -30.47 -11.79
CA ASP A 98 6.07 -29.95 -12.98
C ASP A 98 4.70 -30.61 -13.19
N LEU A 99 4.65 -31.94 -13.11
CA LEU A 99 3.44 -32.72 -13.34
C LEU A 99 2.40 -32.62 -12.20
N SER A 100 2.77 -32.13 -11.02
CA SER A 100 1.84 -31.89 -9.91
C SER A 100 1.17 -30.51 -9.97
N HIS A 101 1.82 -29.54 -10.63
CA HIS A 101 1.34 -28.15 -10.75
C HIS A 101 0.47 -27.91 -11.99
N ILE A 102 0.12 -28.99 -12.70
CA ILE A 102 -0.67 -28.95 -13.92
C ILE A 102 -2.03 -29.61 -13.67
N SER A 103 -3.13 -28.89 -13.90
CA SER A 103 -4.50 -29.38 -13.75
C SER A 103 -4.88 -30.37 -14.86
N ASN A 104 -5.66 -31.41 -14.54
CA ASN A 104 -6.14 -32.40 -15.52
C ASN A 104 -7.34 -31.82 -16.28
N PRO A 105 -7.30 -31.65 -17.62
CA PRO A 105 -8.40 -31.05 -18.37
C PRO A 105 -9.68 -31.91 -18.38
N SER A 106 -9.58 -33.21 -18.08
CA SER A 106 -10.75 -34.09 -17.94
C SER A 106 -11.59 -33.83 -16.68
N THR A 107 -11.16 -32.94 -15.79
CA THR A 107 -11.93 -32.43 -14.64
C THR A 107 -12.42 -31.00 -14.83
N THR A 108 -12.12 -30.37 -15.97
CA THR A 108 -12.56 -29.02 -16.32
C THR A 108 -13.35 -29.10 -17.63
N CYS A 109 -14.53 -29.70 -17.57
CA CYS A 109 -15.58 -29.47 -18.55
C CYS A 109 -16.62 -28.56 -17.89
N ASP A 110 -16.31 -27.27 -17.75
CA ASP A 110 -17.31 -26.22 -17.55
C ASP A 110 -17.18 -25.21 -18.70
N ASP A 111 -17.77 -25.64 -19.82
CA ASP A 111 -18.44 -24.76 -20.76
C ASP A 111 -19.60 -24.07 -20.00
N PRO A 112 -19.68 -22.73 -19.92
CA PRO A 112 -20.69 -22.02 -19.14
C PRO A 112 -22.14 -22.15 -19.66
N THR A 113 -22.41 -22.98 -20.67
CA THR A 113 -23.68 -22.94 -21.42
C THR A 113 -24.54 -24.20 -21.40
N ARG A 114 -24.22 -25.24 -20.60
CA ARG A 114 -25.11 -26.41 -20.46
C ARG A 114 -25.75 -26.54 -19.09
N SER A 115 -26.96 -26.01 -18.98
CA SER A 115 -27.96 -26.48 -18.03
C SER A 115 -28.35 -27.93 -18.36
N LEU A 116 -28.32 -28.83 -17.38
CA LEU A 116 -29.10 -30.08 -17.47
C LEU A 116 -29.66 -30.53 -16.12
N HIS A 117 -30.99 -30.58 -16.12
CA HIS A 117 -31.86 -31.29 -15.19
C HIS A 117 -31.51 -32.79 -15.11
N GLN A 118 -31.51 -33.29 -13.86
CA GLN A 118 -32.07 -34.55 -13.36
C GLN A 118 -31.79 -35.92 -14.03
N LEU A 119 -31.71 -36.91 -13.12
CA LEU A 119 -31.81 -38.38 -13.22
C LEU A 119 -30.45 -39.11 -13.25
N THR A 120 -30.12 -40.12 -12.44
CA THR A 120 -30.81 -40.86 -11.34
C THR A 120 -29.79 -41.82 -10.68
N SER A 121 -30.08 -42.15 -9.42
CA SER A 121 -29.89 -43.46 -8.73
C SER A 121 -28.50 -44.02 -8.44
N GLU A 122 -28.32 -44.28 -7.13
CA GLU A 122 -27.50 -45.34 -6.49
C GLU A 122 -26.00 -45.06 -6.27
N ALA A 123 -25.65 -44.47 -5.13
CA ALA A 123 -24.84 -45.12 -4.08
C ALA A 123 -24.45 -44.12 -2.96
N GLU A 124 -24.98 -44.38 -1.78
CA GLU A 124 -24.47 -44.11 -0.42
C GLU A 124 -24.05 -42.67 0.00
N ASP A 125 -24.82 -42.18 0.97
CA ASP A 125 -24.56 -41.04 1.84
C ASP A 125 -23.09 -40.96 2.33
N LYS A 126 -22.36 -39.97 1.83
CA LYS A 126 -21.31 -39.30 2.60
C LYS A 126 -21.54 -37.78 2.53
N PRO A 127 -21.55 -37.07 3.67
CA PRO A 127 -21.65 -35.62 3.66
C PRO A 127 -20.48 -35.03 2.88
N TYR A 128 -20.81 -34.19 1.91
CA TYR A 128 -19.87 -33.39 1.13
C TYR A 128 -19.16 -32.42 2.07
N TYR A 129 -18.03 -32.84 2.63
CA TYR A 129 -17.01 -31.92 3.10
C TYR A 129 -16.26 -31.44 1.85
N PRO A 130 -16.08 -30.13 1.64
CA PRO A 130 -15.20 -29.64 0.58
C PRO A 130 -13.83 -30.27 0.84
N SER A 131 -13.38 -31.08 -0.11
CA SER A 131 -12.08 -31.75 -0.03
C SER A 131 -11.00 -30.69 0.15
N TYR A 132 -10.34 -30.69 1.30
CA TYR A 132 -9.10 -29.96 1.54
C TYR A 132 -8.17 -30.07 0.31
N PRO A 133 -7.53 -28.98 -0.13
CA PRO A 133 -6.56 -29.07 -1.22
C PRO A 133 -5.49 -30.11 -0.87
N ARG A 134 -5.06 -30.89 -1.88
CA ARG A 134 -3.97 -31.86 -1.80
C ARG A 134 -2.83 -31.28 -0.96
N ALA A 135 -2.31 -32.06 0.00
CA ALA A 135 -1.22 -31.67 0.90
C ALA A 135 -0.18 -30.81 0.16
N SER A 136 -0.20 -29.51 0.43
CA SER A 136 0.70 -28.54 -0.18
C SER A 136 2.13 -28.86 0.25
N SER A 137 3.04 -28.99 -0.71
CA SER A 137 4.47 -29.09 -0.39
C SER A 137 4.93 -27.74 0.15
N GLU A 138 5.21 -27.69 1.44
CA GLU A 138 5.68 -26.50 2.13
C GLU A 138 7.20 -26.59 2.30
N CYS A 139 7.90 -25.47 2.21
CA CYS A 139 9.36 -25.41 2.33
C CYS A 139 9.73 -24.05 2.92
N THR A 140 10.70 -24.02 3.81
CA THR A 140 11.31 -22.77 4.31
C THR A 140 12.79 -22.82 4.01
N SER A 141 13.37 -21.78 3.42
CA SER A 141 14.77 -21.75 3.00
C SER A 141 15.47 -20.45 3.39
N ALA A 142 16.79 -20.52 3.53
CA ALA A 142 17.66 -19.42 3.89
C ALA A 142 18.97 -19.43 3.10
N ILE A 143 19.42 -18.24 2.74
CA ILE A 143 20.80 -17.90 2.38
C ILE A 143 21.33 -17.02 3.50
N ILE A 144 22.48 -17.37 4.06
CA ILE A 144 23.10 -16.65 5.17
C ILE A 144 24.54 -16.36 4.74
N LEU A 145 24.88 -15.07 4.66
CA LEU A 145 26.19 -14.59 4.21
C LEU A 145 27.18 -14.59 5.38
N SER A 146 28.47 -14.54 5.05
CA SER A 146 29.57 -14.65 6.03
C SER A 146 29.46 -13.62 7.15
N GLU A 147 28.99 -12.41 6.86
CA GLU A 147 28.80 -11.31 7.81
C GLU A 147 27.79 -11.63 8.91
N ALA A 148 26.87 -12.56 8.66
CA ALA A 148 25.92 -13.00 9.67
C ALA A 148 26.52 -13.99 10.67
N THR A 149 27.61 -14.66 10.29
CA THR A 149 28.05 -15.90 10.94
C THR A 149 29.30 -15.72 11.78
N GLY A 150 29.35 -16.43 12.92
CA GLY A 150 30.50 -16.35 13.82
C GLY A 150 31.79 -16.98 13.28
N ASN A 151 31.68 -17.84 12.26
CA ASN A 151 32.82 -18.49 11.61
C ASN A 151 33.18 -17.89 10.25
N GLY A 152 32.42 -16.92 9.74
CA GLY A 152 32.66 -16.30 8.43
C GLY A 152 32.33 -17.19 7.23
N GLU A 153 31.51 -18.24 7.41
CA GLU A 153 31.12 -19.16 6.34
C GLU A 153 29.76 -18.76 5.73
N VAL A 154 29.51 -19.20 4.49
CA VAL A 154 28.21 -19.01 3.83
C VAL A 154 27.35 -20.24 4.05
N TYR A 155 26.11 -20.06 4.53
CA TYR A 155 25.17 -21.16 4.69
C TYR A 155 24.01 -21.10 3.70
N THR A 156 23.64 -22.28 3.21
CA THR A 156 22.37 -22.53 2.52
C THR A 156 21.61 -23.57 3.32
N ALA A 157 20.42 -23.22 3.77
CA ALA A 157 19.66 -24.04 4.71
C ALA A 157 18.19 -24.14 4.30
N GLN A 158 17.55 -25.26 4.63
CA GLN A 158 16.16 -25.51 4.26
C GLN A 158 15.49 -26.57 5.13
N ASN A 159 14.23 -26.34 5.51
CA ASN A 159 13.27 -27.40 5.79
C ASN A 159 12.52 -27.77 4.49
N TRP A 160 12.48 -29.06 4.19
CA TRP A 160 11.75 -29.60 3.05
C TRP A 160 10.53 -30.36 3.53
N ASP A 161 9.37 -29.71 3.49
CA ASP A 161 8.12 -30.28 3.97
C ASP A 161 7.36 -30.93 2.81
N MET A 162 7.21 -32.25 2.91
CA MET A 162 6.60 -33.10 1.89
C MET A 162 5.77 -34.18 2.59
N SER A 163 5.02 -34.97 1.81
CA SER A 163 4.29 -36.11 2.35
C SER A 163 5.17 -36.97 3.27
N ASP A 164 4.71 -37.18 4.50
CA ASP A 164 5.38 -37.98 5.53
C ASP A 164 5.67 -39.44 5.08
N ARG A 165 5.03 -39.88 4.00
CA ARG A 165 5.34 -41.10 3.26
C ARG A 165 6.82 -41.19 2.90
N LEU A 166 7.44 -40.12 2.43
CA LEU A 166 8.84 -40.17 2.00
C LEU A 166 9.78 -40.56 3.14
N TYR A 167 9.45 -40.18 4.36
CA TYR A 167 10.14 -40.63 5.55
C TYR A 167 9.73 -42.06 5.93
N LYS A 168 8.41 -42.32 6.04
CA LYS A 168 7.85 -43.62 6.49
C LYS A 168 8.18 -44.80 5.58
N GLU A 169 8.27 -44.57 4.27
CA GLU A 169 8.55 -45.59 3.26
C GLU A 169 10.02 -45.57 2.79
N ASP A 170 10.87 -44.78 3.47
CA ASP A 170 12.30 -44.65 3.19
C ASP A 170 12.57 -44.31 1.71
N GLY A 171 11.98 -43.20 1.26
CA GLY A 171 12.04 -42.71 -0.12
C GLY A 171 13.14 -41.68 -0.39
N ILE A 172 13.87 -41.24 0.64
CA ILE A 172 14.90 -40.19 0.59
C ILE A 172 16.31 -40.82 0.66
N ILE A 173 17.27 -40.22 -0.05
CA ILE A 173 18.68 -40.64 -0.07
C ILE A 173 19.62 -39.43 0.04
N TYR A 174 20.83 -39.66 0.55
CA TYR A 174 21.99 -38.82 0.26
C TYR A 174 22.64 -39.35 -1.02
N LEU A 175 22.83 -38.49 -2.02
CA LEU A 175 23.47 -38.84 -3.28
C LEU A 175 24.78 -38.07 -3.43
N GLU A 176 25.89 -38.79 -3.31
CA GLU A 176 27.23 -38.29 -3.57
C GLU A 176 27.66 -38.69 -4.99
N VAL A 177 28.01 -37.71 -5.81
CA VAL A 177 28.31 -37.88 -7.23
C VAL A 177 29.75 -37.47 -7.49
N HIS A 178 30.54 -38.38 -8.06
CA HIS A 178 31.88 -38.13 -8.55
C HIS A 178 31.93 -38.31 -10.07
N PRO A 179 31.78 -37.22 -10.84
CA PRO A 179 31.86 -37.27 -12.30
C PRO A 179 33.19 -37.84 -12.79
N HIS A 180 33.20 -38.44 -13.98
CA HIS A 180 34.45 -38.87 -14.58
C HIS A 180 35.36 -37.65 -14.85
N PRO A 181 36.69 -37.73 -14.63
CA PRO A 181 37.60 -36.60 -14.83
C PRO A 181 37.52 -35.95 -16.22
N SER A 182 37.12 -36.70 -17.26
CA SER A 182 36.94 -36.17 -18.62
C SER A 182 35.78 -35.19 -18.78
N GLU A 183 34.82 -35.16 -17.85
CA GLU A 183 33.69 -34.22 -17.90
C GLU A 183 34.05 -32.84 -17.35
N ASN A 184 35.13 -32.73 -16.56
CA ASN A 184 35.55 -31.50 -15.90
C ASN A 184 34.40 -30.83 -15.11
N LEU A 185 33.69 -31.63 -14.31
CA LEU A 185 32.58 -31.21 -13.47
C LEU A 185 32.95 -31.41 -11.99
N PRO A 186 32.45 -30.55 -11.08
CA PRO A 186 32.67 -30.71 -9.65
C PRO A 186 31.97 -31.97 -9.11
N SER A 187 32.46 -32.50 -7.98
CA SER A 187 31.71 -33.51 -7.23
C SER A 187 30.51 -32.87 -6.53
N LEU A 188 29.43 -33.62 -6.35
CA LEU A 188 28.18 -33.10 -5.78
C LEU A 188 27.77 -33.91 -4.56
N PHE A 189 27.15 -33.24 -3.59
CA PHE A 189 26.50 -33.87 -2.45
C PHE A 189 25.06 -33.38 -2.33
N LEU A 190 24.10 -34.29 -2.46
CA LEU A 190 22.69 -33.96 -2.68
C LEU A 190 21.80 -34.70 -1.70
N VAL A 191 20.68 -34.07 -1.32
CA VAL A 191 19.54 -34.73 -0.67
C VAL A 191 18.41 -34.78 -1.69
N THR A 192 17.89 -35.98 -1.97
CA THR A 192 16.91 -36.18 -3.04
C THR A 192 16.04 -37.41 -2.79
N GLU A 193 14.92 -37.53 -3.52
CA GLU A 193 14.19 -38.79 -3.58
C GLU A 193 14.96 -39.82 -4.41
N ALA A 194 14.89 -41.08 -4.03
CA ALA A 194 15.49 -42.16 -4.81
C ALA A 194 14.97 -42.14 -6.26
N GLY A 195 15.90 -42.10 -7.23
CA GLY A 195 15.63 -42.01 -8.66
C GLY A 195 15.64 -40.58 -9.24
N GLN A 196 15.62 -39.55 -8.40
CA GLN A 196 15.83 -38.16 -8.84
C GLN A 196 17.33 -37.83 -8.91
N LEU A 197 17.74 -37.06 -9.92
CA LEU A 197 19.12 -36.63 -10.06
C LEU A 197 19.46 -35.43 -9.16
N CYS A 198 18.48 -34.64 -8.74
CA CYS A 198 18.73 -33.48 -7.88
C CYS A 198 17.46 -32.96 -7.22
N ARG A 199 17.60 -32.52 -5.96
CA ARG A 199 16.63 -31.64 -5.30
C ARG A 199 17.34 -30.46 -4.61
N SER A 200 18.11 -30.69 -3.56
CA SER A 200 18.92 -29.67 -2.88
C SER A 200 20.31 -30.23 -2.61
N GLY A 201 21.31 -29.36 -2.49
CA GLY A 201 22.67 -29.80 -2.18
C GLY A 201 23.73 -28.77 -2.53
N MET A 202 24.95 -29.25 -2.68
CA MET A 202 26.14 -28.44 -2.93
C MET A 202 27.14 -29.16 -3.85
N ASN A 203 28.14 -28.44 -4.34
CA ASN A 203 29.23 -29.00 -5.13
C ASN A 203 30.62 -28.65 -4.55
N SER A 204 31.66 -29.34 -5.04
CA SER A 204 33.04 -29.17 -4.58
C SER A 204 33.68 -27.83 -4.95
N ASP A 205 33.07 -27.07 -5.87
CA ASP A 205 33.50 -25.72 -6.26
C ASP A 205 32.80 -24.64 -5.41
N GLY A 206 32.10 -25.04 -4.34
CA GLY A 206 31.52 -24.14 -3.36
C GLY A 206 30.16 -23.56 -3.75
N LEU A 207 29.43 -24.15 -4.71
CA LEU A 207 28.06 -23.74 -5.04
C LEU A 207 27.05 -24.48 -4.15
N GLY A 208 26.07 -23.75 -3.62
CA GLY A 208 24.97 -24.28 -2.83
C GLY A 208 23.61 -23.97 -3.46
N LEU A 209 22.65 -24.90 -3.30
CA LEU A 209 21.29 -24.74 -3.83
C LEU A 209 20.25 -25.35 -2.90
N CYS A 210 19.21 -24.56 -2.63
CA CYS A 210 17.92 -25.01 -2.11
C CYS A 210 16.78 -24.46 -2.97
N ALA A 211 15.57 -24.99 -2.82
CA ALA A 211 14.45 -24.61 -3.68
C ALA A 211 13.11 -24.75 -2.97
N ASN A 212 12.19 -23.80 -3.21
CA ASN A 212 10.82 -23.86 -2.69
C ASN A 212 9.82 -23.94 -3.84
N SER A 213 8.65 -24.53 -3.56
CA SER A 213 7.53 -24.55 -4.51
C SER A 213 6.93 -23.15 -4.65
N LEU A 214 6.67 -22.73 -5.90
CA LEU A 214 5.90 -21.55 -6.27
C LEU A 214 4.95 -21.93 -7.39
N CYS A 215 3.80 -21.24 -7.48
CA CYS A 215 2.84 -21.49 -8.54
C CYS A 215 2.25 -20.16 -8.98
N SER A 216 2.27 -19.92 -10.28
CA SER A 216 1.68 -18.72 -10.86
C SER A 216 0.48 -19.07 -11.73
N SER A 217 -0.39 -18.10 -12.00
CA SER A 217 -1.56 -18.27 -12.89
C SER A 217 -1.20 -18.60 -14.34
N ILE A 218 0.07 -18.50 -14.73
CA ILE A 218 0.56 -18.83 -16.07
C ILE A 218 1.28 -20.18 -16.13
N ASP A 219 1.32 -20.93 -15.03
CA ASP A 219 1.78 -22.33 -15.00
C ASP A 219 0.75 -23.19 -15.75
N ALA A 220 1.19 -23.92 -16.78
CA ALA A 220 0.28 -24.65 -17.65
C ALA A 220 0.95 -25.84 -18.33
N ILE A 221 0.13 -26.72 -18.93
CA ILE A 221 0.64 -27.76 -19.85
C ILE A 221 1.43 -27.06 -20.97
N PRO A 222 2.61 -27.56 -21.38
CA PRO A 222 3.41 -26.94 -22.44
C PRO A 222 2.71 -26.81 -23.80
N PHE A 223 1.62 -27.56 -24.02
CA PHE A 223 0.85 -27.60 -25.26
C PHE A 223 -0.63 -27.92 -24.99
N SER A 224 -1.51 -27.60 -25.94
CA SER A 224 -2.93 -27.94 -25.88
C SER A 224 -3.15 -29.44 -26.16
N LEU A 225 -3.81 -30.14 -25.23
CA LEU A 225 -4.12 -31.57 -25.41
C LEU A 225 -5.16 -31.83 -26.51
N ASP A 226 -5.98 -30.83 -26.87
CA ASP A 226 -7.04 -30.92 -27.90
C ASP A 226 -6.50 -30.83 -29.33
N THR A 227 -5.27 -30.34 -29.49
CA THR A 227 -4.62 -30.34 -30.80
C THR A 227 -4.25 -31.78 -31.17
N GLY A 228 -4.91 -32.28 -32.22
CA GLY A 228 -4.63 -33.60 -32.77
C GLY A 228 -3.13 -33.83 -32.98
N VAL A 229 -2.69 -35.06 -32.70
CA VAL A 229 -1.31 -35.52 -32.84
C VAL A 229 -0.68 -34.98 -34.14
N GLY A 230 0.40 -34.20 -34.02
CA GLY A 230 1.23 -33.80 -35.16
C GLY A 230 0.89 -32.49 -35.89
N LYS A 231 0.02 -31.61 -35.36
CA LYS A 231 -0.33 -30.32 -36.02
C LYS A 231 0.54 -29.09 -35.64
N GLY A 232 1.64 -29.26 -34.90
CA GLY A 232 2.59 -28.17 -34.60
C GLY A 232 3.90 -28.69 -34.01
N GLU A 233 4.98 -27.89 -34.05
CA GLU A 233 6.22 -28.18 -33.33
C GLU A 233 5.97 -28.09 -31.82
N MET A 234 6.11 -29.21 -31.11
CA MET A 234 6.01 -29.23 -29.65
C MET A 234 7.25 -28.56 -29.02
N PRO A 235 7.08 -27.75 -27.97
CA PRO A 235 8.20 -27.06 -27.37
C PRO A 235 9.10 -28.04 -26.61
N ALA A 236 10.39 -28.06 -26.96
CA ALA A 236 11.41 -28.79 -26.22
C ALA A 236 11.70 -28.06 -24.90
N ILE A 237 11.18 -28.56 -23.79
CA ILE A 237 11.31 -27.96 -22.44
C ILE A 237 11.75 -29.07 -21.48
N PRO A 238 12.89 -28.98 -20.79
CA PRO A 238 13.26 -29.97 -19.79
C PRO A 238 12.44 -29.79 -18.49
N PRO A 239 12.33 -30.81 -17.64
CA PRO A 239 11.72 -30.67 -16.31
C PRO A 239 12.44 -29.61 -15.46
N SER A 240 11.69 -28.90 -14.62
CA SER A 240 12.24 -27.82 -13.76
C SER A 240 13.37 -28.28 -12.84
N SER A 241 13.41 -29.55 -12.44
CA SER A 241 14.51 -30.15 -11.66
C SER A 241 15.86 -30.11 -12.39
N ALA A 242 15.86 -30.09 -13.72
CA ALA A 242 17.06 -29.95 -14.54
C ALA A 242 17.79 -28.63 -14.24
N LEU A 243 17.06 -27.55 -13.95
CA LEU A 243 17.65 -26.25 -13.61
C LEU A 243 18.57 -26.35 -12.38
N ARG A 244 18.18 -27.17 -11.40
CA ARG A 244 18.91 -27.35 -10.13
C ARG A 244 20.22 -28.07 -10.36
N ARG A 245 20.17 -29.17 -11.11
CA ARG A 245 21.37 -29.97 -11.43
C ARG A 245 22.29 -29.24 -12.40
N LEU A 246 21.75 -28.52 -13.39
CA LEU A 246 22.54 -27.66 -14.29
C LEU A 246 23.33 -26.58 -13.53
N PHE A 247 22.74 -26.00 -12.47
CA PHE A 247 23.44 -25.05 -11.60
C PHE A 247 24.55 -25.75 -10.81
N LEU A 248 24.25 -26.85 -10.12
CA LEU A 248 25.25 -27.54 -9.28
C LEU A 248 26.35 -28.28 -10.07
N GLU A 249 26.12 -28.62 -11.33
CA GLU A 249 27.16 -29.12 -12.24
C GLU A 249 28.05 -27.99 -12.80
N SER A 250 27.68 -26.73 -12.59
CA SER A 250 28.49 -25.61 -13.10
C SER A 250 29.72 -25.39 -12.21
N PRO A 251 30.91 -25.17 -12.81
CA PRO A 251 32.12 -24.90 -12.05
C PRO A 251 32.22 -23.44 -11.57
N SER A 252 31.29 -22.59 -12.00
CA SER A 252 31.26 -21.17 -11.65
C SER A 252 29.82 -20.73 -11.38
N TYR A 253 29.66 -19.91 -10.35
CA TYR A 253 28.38 -19.30 -9.98
C TYR A 253 27.74 -18.56 -11.15
N ALA A 254 28.51 -17.76 -11.89
CA ALA A 254 28.03 -17.00 -13.03
C ALA A 254 27.53 -17.90 -14.18
N ASP A 255 28.22 -19.02 -14.44
CA ASP A 255 27.81 -19.97 -15.48
C ASP A 255 26.57 -20.75 -15.06
N GLY A 256 26.46 -21.11 -13.78
CA GLY A 256 25.23 -21.68 -13.21
C GLY A 256 24.03 -20.76 -13.42
N LEU A 257 24.17 -19.47 -13.10
CA LEU A 257 23.11 -18.47 -13.30
C LEU A 257 22.74 -18.31 -14.78
N LYS A 258 23.72 -18.31 -15.70
CA LYS A 258 23.43 -18.26 -17.16
C LYS A 258 22.64 -19.49 -17.62
N ARG A 259 22.97 -20.68 -17.11
CA ARG A 259 22.24 -21.92 -17.44
C ARG A 259 20.81 -21.87 -16.93
N VAL A 260 20.60 -21.43 -15.68
CA VAL A 260 19.26 -21.23 -15.13
C VAL A 260 18.48 -20.22 -15.98
N ALA A 261 19.05 -19.06 -16.30
CA ALA A 261 18.35 -18.02 -17.06
C ALA A 261 17.92 -18.49 -18.47
N ARG A 262 18.76 -19.28 -19.16
CA ARG A 262 18.56 -19.65 -20.58
C ARG A 262 17.73 -20.92 -20.81
N THR A 263 17.56 -21.77 -19.81
CA THR A 263 16.91 -23.09 -19.98
C THR A 263 15.40 -22.98 -19.84
N PRO A 264 14.58 -23.24 -20.88
CA PRO A 264 13.13 -22.99 -20.84
C PRO A 264 12.41 -23.75 -19.72
N ARG A 265 11.27 -23.23 -19.30
CA ARG A 265 10.43 -23.77 -18.21
C ARG A 265 8.95 -23.49 -18.49
N HIS A 266 8.06 -24.26 -17.88
CA HIS A 266 6.60 -24.11 -18.03
C HIS A 266 5.83 -24.13 -16.70
N VAL A 267 6.55 -24.26 -15.58
CA VAL A 267 6.02 -24.11 -14.21
C VAL A 267 6.89 -23.15 -13.42
N SER A 268 6.31 -22.53 -12.41
CA SER A 268 7.00 -21.63 -11.49
C SER A 268 7.80 -22.39 -10.45
N CYS A 269 8.88 -21.79 -9.94
CA CYS A 269 9.63 -22.30 -8.78
C CYS A 269 10.50 -21.21 -8.15
N ASN A 270 10.93 -21.45 -6.91
CA ASN A 270 11.95 -20.62 -6.25
C ASN A 270 13.28 -21.38 -6.20
N LEU A 271 14.39 -20.71 -6.54
CA LEU A 271 15.74 -21.20 -6.37
C LEU A 271 16.56 -20.27 -5.48
N MET A 272 17.09 -20.80 -4.38
CA MET A 272 18.04 -20.13 -3.48
C MET A 272 19.45 -20.58 -3.87
N LEU A 273 20.21 -19.72 -4.53
CA LEU A 273 21.50 -20.04 -5.15
C LEU A 273 22.64 -19.29 -4.47
N THR A 274 23.65 -20.00 -3.99
CA THR A 274 24.77 -19.45 -3.21
C THR A 274 26.11 -19.89 -3.73
N THR A 275 27.15 -19.18 -3.32
CA THR A 275 28.55 -19.57 -3.50
C THR A 275 29.37 -19.23 -2.27
N ALA A 276 30.42 -20.04 -2.03
CA ALA A 276 31.44 -19.83 -1.00
C ALA A 276 32.14 -18.45 -1.11
N ASP A 277 32.10 -17.81 -2.28
CA ASP A 277 32.62 -16.45 -2.52
C ASP A 277 31.76 -15.33 -1.87
N ASN A 278 30.98 -15.64 -0.83
CA ASN A 278 30.10 -14.73 -0.11
C ASN A 278 29.04 -14.01 -0.97
N MET A 279 28.39 -14.76 -1.87
CA MET A 279 27.30 -14.25 -2.71
C MET A 279 26.09 -15.17 -2.68
N GLY A 280 24.90 -14.56 -2.79
CA GLY A 280 23.64 -15.29 -2.82
C GLY A 280 22.54 -14.57 -3.59
N ILE A 281 21.76 -15.33 -4.35
CA ILE A 281 20.60 -14.82 -5.09
C ILE A 281 19.42 -15.77 -4.93
N CYS A 282 18.27 -15.19 -4.61
CA CYS A 282 16.99 -15.86 -4.64
C CYS A 282 16.32 -15.52 -5.98
N LEU A 283 15.95 -16.55 -6.73
CA LEU A 283 15.26 -16.43 -8.02
C LEU A 283 13.82 -16.95 -7.86
N GLU A 284 12.86 -16.05 -8.02
CA GLU A 284 11.44 -16.37 -8.17
C GLU A 284 11.14 -16.51 -9.66
N ILE A 285 11.03 -17.75 -10.13
CA ILE A 285 10.94 -18.10 -11.54
C ILE A 285 9.49 -18.38 -11.90
N THR A 286 9.00 -17.78 -12.98
CA THR A 286 7.77 -18.15 -13.68
C THR A 286 8.11 -18.75 -15.05
N PRO A 287 7.13 -19.30 -15.79
CA PRO A 287 7.34 -19.75 -17.18
C PRO A 287 7.94 -18.69 -18.11
N ARG A 288 7.67 -17.40 -17.85
CA ARG A 288 8.05 -16.29 -18.74
C ARG A 288 9.11 -15.35 -18.15
N ILE A 289 9.11 -15.16 -16.83
CA ILE A 289 9.86 -14.08 -16.17
C ILE A 289 10.62 -14.66 -14.98
N ILE A 290 11.84 -14.17 -14.75
CA ILE A 290 12.62 -14.44 -13.54
C ILE A 290 12.69 -13.15 -12.72
N PHE A 291 12.14 -13.19 -11.52
CA PHE A 291 12.26 -12.14 -10.52
C PHE A 291 13.42 -12.48 -9.59
N ARG A 292 14.19 -11.46 -9.18
CA ARG A 292 15.44 -11.64 -8.45
C ARG A 292 15.43 -10.87 -7.14
N ILE A 293 15.88 -11.54 -6.08
CA ILE A 293 16.20 -10.95 -4.79
C ILE A 293 17.68 -11.22 -4.56
N SER A 294 18.50 -10.18 -4.67
CA SER A 294 19.96 -10.28 -4.52
C SER A 294 20.36 -9.88 -3.11
N GLY A 295 21.19 -10.71 -2.48
CA GLY A 295 21.96 -10.34 -1.29
C GLY A 295 23.42 -10.16 -1.70
N SER A 296 24.03 -9.07 -1.27
CA SER A 296 25.47 -8.84 -1.46
C SER A 296 26.12 -8.58 -0.12
N ALA A 297 27.39 -8.96 -0.01
CA ALA A 297 28.25 -8.53 1.08
C ALA A 297 28.08 -7.02 1.35
N GLY A 298 27.79 -6.65 2.60
CA GLY A 298 27.55 -5.26 3.02
C GLY A 298 26.12 -4.71 2.90
N SER A 299 25.09 -5.53 2.61
CA SER A 299 23.69 -5.10 2.78
C SER A 299 23.29 -5.00 4.26
N ASP A 300 22.34 -4.12 4.60
CA ASP A 300 21.83 -3.92 5.96
C ASP A 300 21.32 -5.21 6.64
N THR A 301 20.96 -6.21 5.83
CA THR A 301 20.56 -7.55 6.28
C THR A 301 21.45 -8.62 5.64
N PRO A 302 22.29 -9.36 6.40
CA PRO A 302 23.26 -10.32 5.84
C PRO A 302 22.65 -11.71 5.55
N TYR A 303 21.37 -11.79 5.19
CA TYR A 303 20.66 -13.04 4.89
C TYR A 303 19.44 -12.83 3.98
N ILE A 304 18.99 -13.88 3.28
CA ILE A 304 17.78 -13.92 2.45
C ILE A 304 16.93 -15.11 2.87
N LEU A 305 15.65 -14.89 3.17
CA LEU A 305 14.72 -15.92 3.66
C LEU A 305 13.49 -16.03 2.74
N HIS A 306 13.07 -17.26 2.47
CA HIS A 306 11.96 -17.53 1.55
C HIS A 306 11.10 -18.73 2.00
N SER A 307 9.82 -18.69 1.65
CA SER A 307 8.86 -19.79 1.82
C SER A 307 8.22 -20.16 0.47
N ASN A 308 6.89 -20.31 0.36
CA ASN A 308 6.21 -20.81 -0.86
C ASN A 308 5.28 -19.78 -1.52
N HIS A 309 5.56 -18.48 -1.37
CA HIS A 309 4.83 -17.41 -2.05
C HIS A 309 5.83 -16.45 -2.70
N PHE A 310 5.39 -15.76 -3.75
CA PHE A 310 6.20 -14.71 -4.38
C PHE A 310 6.31 -13.50 -3.45
N LYS A 311 7.54 -13.03 -3.19
CA LYS A 311 7.86 -11.89 -2.32
C LYS A 311 8.34 -10.68 -3.11
N THR A 312 8.81 -10.85 -4.36
CA THR A 312 9.37 -9.73 -5.11
C THR A 312 8.29 -8.71 -5.47
N GLN A 313 8.50 -7.44 -5.13
CA GLN A 313 7.56 -6.36 -5.45
C GLN A 313 7.24 -6.28 -6.96
N SER A 314 8.23 -6.55 -7.82
CA SER A 314 8.03 -6.61 -9.27
C SER A 314 7.08 -7.71 -9.73
N PHE A 315 6.95 -8.82 -8.98
CA PHE A 315 5.91 -9.82 -9.20
C PHE A 315 4.58 -9.34 -8.62
N LEU A 316 4.57 -8.84 -7.38
CA LEU A 316 3.36 -8.39 -6.68
C LEU A 316 2.66 -7.20 -7.35
N CYS A 317 3.38 -6.42 -8.16
CA CYS A 317 2.83 -5.35 -8.99
C CYS A 317 2.26 -5.81 -10.35
N GLN A 318 2.41 -7.09 -10.72
CA GLN A 318 1.83 -7.61 -11.98
C GLN A 318 0.33 -7.84 -11.80
N SER A 319 -0.48 -7.30 -12.69
CA SER A 319 -1.92 -7.60 -12.75
C SER A 319 -2.23 -8.89 -13.54
N GLU A 320 -1.34 -9.28 -14.46
CA GLU A 320 -1.54 -10.40 -15.39
C GLU A 320 -1.15 -11.77 -14.82
N ILE A 321 -0.24 -11.80 -13.84
CA ILE A 321 0.30 -13.03 -13.25
C ILE A 321 -0.03 -13.01 -11.76
N GLN A 322 -0.76 -14.01 -11.30
CA GLN A 322 -1.17 -14.14 -9.89
C GLN A 322 -0.41 -15.28 -9.22
N ASP A 323 -0.09 -15.12 -7.94
CA ASP A 323 0.38 -16.23 -7.10
C ASP A 323 -0.82 -17.10 -6.71
N THR A 324 -0.81 -18.37 -7.12
CA THR A 324 -1.89 -19.31 -6.84
C THR A 324 -1.62 -20.21 -5.63
N LEU A 325 -0.45 -20.08 -5.00
CA LEU A 325 -0.09 -20.75 -3.74
C LEU A 325 -0.04 -19.79 -2.54
N ALA A 326 -0.20 -18.48 -2.75
CA ALA A 326 -0.19 -17.49 -1.68
C ALA A 326 -1.25 -17.78 -0.60
N GLY A 327 -0.84 -17.70 0.67
CA GLY A 327 -1.70 -17.87 1.83
C GLY A 327 -1.12 -18.81 2.89
N GLY A 328 -1.92 -19.07 3.92
CA GLY A 328 -1.63 -20.07 4.95
C GLY A 328 -0.28 -19.88 5.66
N SER A 329 0.39 -20.99 5.95
CA SER A 329 1.68 -21.03 6.65
C SER A 329 2.84 -20.45 5.86
N SER A 330 2.75 -20.44 4.54
CA SER A 330 3.74 -19.78 3.68
C SER A 330 3.98 -18.32 4.08
N TRP A 331 2.95 -17.58 4.51
CA TRP A 331 3.07 -16.16 4.84
C TRP A 331 3.90 -15.85 6.09
N TYR A 332 4.01 -16.78 7.04
CA TYR A 332 4.72 -16.51 8.29
C TYR A 332 5.97 -17.34 8.52
N ARG A 333 6.16 -18.50 7.86
CA ARG A 333 7.29 -19.40 8.17
C ARG A 333 8.67 -18.73 7.93
N ALA A 334 8.82 -17.92 6.89
CA ALA A 334 10.06 -17.18 6.66
C ALA A 334 10.30 -16.10 7.75
N ASP A 335 9.24 -15.44 8.21
CA ASP A 335 9.32 -14.43 9.28
C ASP A 335 9.64 -15.08 10.63
N ARG A 336 9.11 -16.28 10.88
CA ARG A 336 9.46 -17.10 12.05
C ARG A 336 10.93 -17.48 12.04
N LEU A 337 11.48 -17.83 10.88
CA LEU A 337 12.91 -18.11 10.73
C LEU A 337 13.73 -16.86 11.05
N GLU A 338 13.29 -15.71 10.56
CA GLU A 338 13.95 -14.43 10.82
C GLU A 338 14.02 -14.10 12.31
N VAL A 339 12.90 -14.27 13.03
CA VAL A 339 12.85 -14.07 14.50
C VAL A 339 13.91 -14.91 15.21
N GLY A 340 14.15 -16.15 14.75
CA GLY A 340 15.13 -17.05 15.35
C GLY A 340 16.59 -16.66 15.10
N ILE A 341 16.91 -16.01 13.97
CA ILE A 341 18.30 -15.75 13.57
C ILE A 341 18.71 -14.26 13.64
N ARG A 342 17.78 -13.32 13.46
CA ARG A 342 18.07 -11.89 13.20
C ARG A 342 19.00 -11.26 14.23
N ARG A 343 18.73 -11.44 15.52
CA ARG A 343 19.51 -10.80 16.59
C ARG A 343 20.99 -11.17 16.52
N LYS A 344 21.30 -12.45 16.29
CA LYS A 344 22.68 -12.96 16.23
C LYS A 344 23.30 -12.71 14.86
N ALA A 345 22.51 -12.78 13.79
CA ALA A 345 22.95 -12.48 12.44
C ALA A 345 23.42 -11.02 12.30
N LEU A 346 22.68 -10.04 12.84
CA LEU A 346 23.03 -8.62 12.71
C LEU A 346 24.33 -8.22 13.42
N ILE A 347 24.78 -9.02 14.39
CA ILE A 347 26.05 -8.81 15.10
C ILE A 347 27.17 -9.74 14.62
N GLY A 348 26.91 -10.60 13.63
CA GLY A 348 27.90 -11.54 13.09
C GLY A 348 28.25 -12.71 14.03
N PHE A 349 27.33 -13.14 14.90
CA PHE A 349 27.55 -14.22 15.86
C PHE A 349 26.63 -15.43 15.63
N LEU A 350 26.00 -15.55 14.46
CA LEU A 350 25.14 -16.69 14.18
C LEU A 350 25.97 -17.97 14.05
N THR A 351 25.56 -19.02 14.76
CA THR A 351 26.20 -20.34 14.70
C THR A 351 25.33 -21.35 13.95
N GLU A 352 25.91 -22.45 13.49
CA GLU A 352 25.16 -23.56 12.88
C GLU A 352 24.06 -24.08 13.81
N SER A 353 24.34 -24.20 15.12
CA SER A 353 23.33 -24.61 16.10
C SER A 353 22.18 -23.62 16.22
N ASP A 354 22.44 -22.32 16.08
CA ASP A 354 21.39 -21.30 16.12
C ASP A 354 20.47 -21.42 14.90
N ILE A 355 21.06 -21.62 13.72
CA ILE A 355 20.31 -21.86 12.48
C ILE A 355 19.44 -23.09 12.64
N MET A 356 20.02 -24.23 13.05
CA MET A 356 19.28 -25.47 13.28
C MET A 356 18.15 -25.30 14.31
N ASN A 357 18.37 -24.54 15.37
CA ASN A 357 17.35 -24.30 16.39
C ASN A 357 16.22 -23.40 15.87
N ALA A 358 16.53 -22.39 15.05
CA ALA A 358 15.52 -21.57 14.38
C ALA A 358 14.65 -22.42 13.43
N PHE A 359 15.25 -23.40 12.74
CA PHE A 359 14.53 -24.34 11.88
C PHE A 359 13.61 -25.33 12.63
N LYS A 360 13.68 -25.38 13.97
CA LYS A 360 12.81 -26.18 14.84
C LYS A 360 11.62 -25.38 15.41
N ASP A 361 11.37 -24.17 14.93
CA ASP A 361 10.24 -23.37 15.41
C ASP A 361 8.90 -24.06 15.08
N HIS A 362 8.11 -24.28 16.13
CA HIS A 362 6.79 -24.93 16.08
C HIS A 362 5.63 -23.93 16.19
N ALA A 363 5.88 -22.62 16.07
CA ALA A 363 4.81 -21.64 16.08
C ALA A 363 3.95 -21.80 14.82
N GLY A 364 2.62 -21.91 15.01
CA GLY A 364 1.69 -22.21 13.92
C GLY A 364 1.38 -23.70 13.73
N TYR A 365 1.75 -24.57 14.69
CA TYR A 365 1.49 -26.01 14.65
C TYR A 365 0.02 -26.35 14.25
N PRO A 366 -0.21 -27.36 13.39
CA PRO A 366 0.79 -28.25 12.78
C PRO A 366 1.54 -27.63 11.59
N HIS A 367 1.06 -26.50 11.07
CA HIS A 367 1.57 -25.82 9.88
C HIS A 367 2.76 -24.88 10.16
N SER A 368 3.62 -25.28 11.09
CA SER A 368 4.72 -24.46 11.59
C SER A 368 5.95 -24.48 10.66
N LEU A 369 6.96 -23.65 10.94
CA LEU A 369 8.24 -23.67 10.23
C LEU A 369 8.84 -25.09 10.20
N CYS A 370 8.82 -25.77 11.35
CA CYS A 370 8.97 -27.22 11.41
C CYS A 370 7.58 -27.85 11.23
N GLU A 371 7.21 -28.22 10.02
CA GLU A 371 5.89 -28.74 9.65
C GLU A 371 5.61 -30.14 10.25
N HIS A 372 4.36 -30.42 10.64
CA HIS A 372 3.96 -31.74 11.17
C HIS A 372 2.74 -32.32 10.45
N SER A 373 2.75 -33.64 10.27
CA SER A 373 1.59 -34.38 9.73
C SER A 373 0.40 -34.29 10.70
N ALA A 374 -0.74 -33.77 10.22
CA ALA A 374 -1.97 -33.55 11.00
C ALA A 374 -2.48 -34.80 11.75
N ARG A 375 -2.09 -36.02 11.33
CA ARG A 375 -2.46 -37.28 12.01
C ARG A 375 -1.82 -37.47 13.39
N LYS A 376 -0.83 -36.65 13.79
CA LYS A 376 -0.17 -36.70 15.11
C LYS A 376 -0.63 -35.62 16.10
N ALA A 377 -1.69 -34.86 15.81
CA ALA A 377 -2.23 -33.87 16.75
C ALA A 377 -2.74 -34.49 18.09
N THR A 378 -2.87 -35.81 18.19
CA THR A 378 -3.19 -36.51 19.44
C THR A 378 -1.97 -36.86 20.30
N GLU A 379 -0.74 -36.72 19.80
CA GLU A 379 0.51 -37.10 20.48
C GLU A 379 1.60 -36.04 20.29
N GLY A 380 1.28 -34.77 20.56
CA GLY A 380 2.30 -33.72 20.68
C GLY A 380 3.26 -34.00 21.86
N PRO A 381 4.50 -33.46 21.85
CA PRO A 381 5.56 -33.77 22.81
C PRO A 381 5.33 -33.26 24.25
N PHE A 382 4.11 -32.89 24.61
CA PHE A 382 3.76 -32.32 25.93
C PHE A 382 2.87 -33.21 26.81
N VAL A 383 2.67 -34.48 26.46
CA VAL A 383 1.92 -35.42 27.33
C VAL A 383 2.78 -36.63 27.67
N GLN A 384 3.69 -36.47 28.65
CA GLN A 384 4.05 -37.59 29.52
C GLN A 384 3.15 -37.52 30.77
N PRO A 385 2.35 -38.56 31.07
CA PRO A 385 1.53 -38.57 32.26
C PRO A 385 2.43 -38.76 33.49
N GLY A 386 2.49 -37.77 34.39
CA GLY A 386 2.92 -38.00 35.77
C GLY A 386 4.07 -37.17 36.33
N ARG A 387 4.52 -36.07 35.70
CA ARG A 387 5.34 -35.05 36.39
C ARG A 387 4.72 -33.65 36.32
N PRO A 388 4.70 -32.89 37.42
CA PRO A 388 4.06 -31.57 37.45
C PRO A 388 4.84 -30.57 36.59
N ASN A 389 4.09 -29.85 35.75
CA ASN A 389 4.56 -28.71 34.97
C ASN A 389 4.91 -27.55 35.93
N PRO A 390 6.11 -26.94 35.87
CA PRO A 390 6.46 -25.78 36.71
C PRO A 390 5.67 -24.50 36.37
N TYR A 391 4.82 -24.51 35.34
CA TYR A 391 4.08 -23.34 34.87
C TYR A 391 2.55 -23.53 34.83
N SER A 392 1.98 -24.42 35.63
CA SER A 392 0.52 -24.54 35.76
C SER A 392 -0.04 -23.61 36.85
N VAL A 393 -0.63 -22.48 36.44
CA VAL A 393 -1.73 -21.85 37.20
C VAL A 393 -3.03 -22.24 36.47
N GLN A 394 -3.92 -22.89 37.21
CA GLN A 394 -5.17 -23.49 36.73
C GLN A 394 -6.11 -22.44 36.11
N TRP A 395 -6.52 -22.67 34.86
CA TRP A 395 -7.77 -22.15 34.33
C TRP A 395 -8.82 -23.26 34.45
N ASP A 396 -9.84 -23.00 35.26
CA ASP A 396 -10.99 -23.90 35.44
C ASP A 396 -11.98 -23.70 34.28
N ALA A 397 -12.20 -24.77 33.53
CA ALA A 397 -12.99 -24.80 32.30
C ALA A 397 -14.48 -25.02 32.59
N SER A 398 -15.10 -24.08 33.31
CA SER A 398 -16.56 -24.05 33.53
C SER A 398 -17.29 -22.94 32.78
N THR A 399 -16.61 -22.19 31.90
CA THR A 399 -17.23 -21.12 31.10
C THR A 399 -16.75 -21.13 29.65
N CYS A 400 -17.28 -22.06 28.85
CA CYS A 400 -17.31 -21.90 27.40
C CYS A 400 -18.70 -22.27 26.88
N THR A 401 -19.57 -21.28 26.81
CA THR A 401 -20.86 -21.33 26.12
C THR A 401 -20.86 -20.23 25.07
N TRP A 402 -20.43 -20.55 23.85
CA TRP A 402 -20.85 -19.81 22.66
C TRP A 402 -21.63 -20.74 21.73
N ALA A 403 -22.83 -21.07 22.17
CA ALA A 403 -23.95 -21.50 21.34
C ALA A 403 -25.23 -21.19 22.11
N GLY A 404 -25.89 -20.09 21.75
CA GLY A 404 -27.07 -19.60 22.47
C GLY A 404 -27.98 -18.75 21.61
N VAL A 405 -28.35 -19.24 20.42
CA VAL A 405 -29.64 -18.84 19.81
C VAL A 405 -30.57 -20.04 19.91
N SER A 406 -31.29 -20.11 21.01
CA SER A 406 -32.53 -20.88 21.09
C SER A 406 -33.41 -20.36 22.23
N HIS A 407 -34.57 -19.83 21.83
CA HIS A 407 -35.82 -19.68 22.59
C HIS A 407 -35.91 -18.72 23.79
N MET A 408 -36.62 -17.61 23.53
CA MET A 408 -37.75 -17.01 24.27
C MET A 408 -37.79 -17.11 25.81
N GLY A 409 -38.06 -15.96 26.46
CA GLY A 409 -38.83 -15.91 27.71
C GLY A 409 -38.47 -14.75 28.61
N ALA A 410 -39.46 -13.96 29.02
CA ALA A 410 -39.32 -12.75 29.82
C ALA A 410 -39.02 -13.02 31.30
N ASP A 411 -37.93 -12.46 31.83
CA ASP A 411 -37.85 -11.73 33.12
C ASP A 411 -36.41 -11.19 33.28
N MET A 412 -36.18 -9.90 32.99
CA MET A 412 -34.83 -9.28 32.86
C MET A 412 -34.69 -8.08 33.80
N GLY A 413 -34.84 -8.29 35.11
CA GLY A 413 -34.70 -7.23 36.13
C GLY A 413 -33.58 -7.48 37.14
N GLU A 414 -33.56 -8.66 37.75
CA GLU A 414 -32.69 -8.92 38.91
C GLU A 414 -31.27 -9.37 38.53
N GLU A 415 -31.08 -10.07 37.41
CA GLU A 415 -29.74 -10.48 36.95
C GLU A 415 -28.90 -9.30 36.42
N TYR A 416 -29.53 -8.28 35.85
CA TYR A 416 -28.80 -7.10 35.38
C TYR A 416 -28.26 -6.25 36.53
N ALA A 417 -29.00 -6.18 37.65
CA ALA A 417 -28.57 -5.46 38.84
C ALA A 417 -27.38 -6.16 39.54
N SER A 418 -27.35 -7.50 39.56
CA SER A 418 -26.24 -8.25 40.16
C SER A 418 -24.95 -8.14 39.34
N LEU A 419 -25.06 -8.12 38.00
CA LEU A 419 -23.95 -7.89 37.08
C LEU A 419 -23.35 -6.48 37.21
N LEU A 420 -24.19 -5.46 37.35
CA LEU A 420 -23.74 -4.08 37.60
C LEU A 420 -23.00 -3.94 38.94
N GLN A 421 -23.46 -4.65 39.97
CA GLN A 421 -22.83 -4.63 41.29
C GLN A 421 -21.50 -5.39 41.31
N TYR A 422 -21.39 -6.47 40.54
CA TYR A 422 -20.13 -7.20 40.33
C TYR A 422 -19.11 -6.38 39.54
N THR A 423 -19.55 -5.65 38.51
CA THR A 423 -18.69 -4.80 37.68
C THR A 423 -18.08 -3.65 38.51
N ARG A 424 -18.88 -2.97 39.33
CA ARG A 424 -18.38 -1.92 40.26
C ARG A 424 -17.41 -2.44 41.31
N SER A 425 -17.59 -3.68 41.76
CA SER A 425 -16.68 -4.35 42.69
C SER A 425 -15.30 -4.62 42.04
N LEU A 426 -15.29 -5.03 40.78
CA LEU A 426 -14.07 -5.23 40.01
C LEU A 426 -13.34 -3.92 39.73
N GLU A 427 -14.06 -2.87 39.34
CA GLU A 427 -13.49 -1.51 39.13
C GLU A 427 -12.82 -0.97 40.41
N SER A 428 -13.47 -1.16 41.57
CA SER A 428 -12.89 -0.76 42.86
C SER A 428 -11.65 -1.58 43.24
N LYS A 429 -11.58 -2.85 42.83
CA LYS A 429 -10.41 -3.72 43.06
C LYS A 429 -9.24 -3.39 42.15
N VAL A 430 -9.51 -2.99 40.91
CA VAL A 430 -8.52 -2.49 39.96
C VAL A 430 -7.89 -1.19 40.49
N ALA A 431 -8.70 -0.23 40.96
CA ALA A 431 -8.21 1.00 41.56
C ALA A 431 -7.34 0.77 42.83
N GLU A 432 -7.68 -0.23 43.66
CA GLU A 432 -6.87 -0.61 44.83
C GLU A 432 -5.50 -1.20 44.42
N LEU A 433 -5.47 -2.00 43.34
CA LEU A 433 -4.26 -2.64 42.84
C LEU A 433 -3.34 -1.63 42.12
N GLU A 434 -3.92 -0.70 41.36
CA GLU A 434 -3.19 0.41 40.73
C GLU A 434 -2.55 1.35 41.76
N GLY A 435 -3.26 1.67 42.85
CA GLY A 435 -2.73 2.46 43.97
C GLY A 435 -1.61 1.75 44.77
N ARG A 436 -1.48 0.42 44.65
CA ARG A 436 -0.36 -0.36 45.21
C ARG A 436 0.81 -0.46 44.24
N ALA A 437 0.56 -0.49 42.93
CA ALA A 437 1.59 -0.48 41.90
C ALA A 437 2.37 0.85 41.86
N GLN A 438 1.70 1.97 42.09
CA GLN A 438 2.32 3.31 42.09
C GLN A 438 3.28 3.57 43.26
N ARG A 439 3.24 2.79 44.36
CA ARG A 439 4.13 2.98 45.53
C ARG A 439 5.49 2.25 45.41
N ASN A 440 5.68 1.40 44.40
CA ASN A 440 6.87 0.54 44.29
C ASN A 440 7.76 0.83 43.06
N ILE A 441 7.62 1.98 42.41
CA ILE A 441 8.43 2.32 41.24
C ILE A 441 9.72 3.03 41.68
N THR A 442 10.85 2.33 41.50
CA THR A 442 12.19 2.92 41.39
C THR A 442 12.32 3.62 40.02
N PRO A 443 13.11 4.71 39.91
CA PRO A 443 13.11 5.55 38.71
C PRO A 443 13.70 4.80 37.52
N ALA A 444 12.88 4.55 36.49
CA ALA A 444 13.31 4.01 35.20
C ALA A 444 13.79 5.12 34.25
N SER A 445 14.80 4.80 33.45
CA SER A 445 15.64 5.68 32.64
C SER A 445 14.94 6.42 31.47
N GLU A 446 15.45 7.61 31.16
CA GLU A 446 15.10 8.63 30.15
C GLU A 446 14.89 8.18 28.67
N HIS A 447 14.88 6.89 28.34
CA HIS A 447 14.94 6.40 26.95
C HIS A 447 13.60 6.27 26.19
N GLN A 448 12.44 6.38 26.84
CA GLN A 448 11.13 6.20 26.17
C GLN A 448 10.53 7.50 25.58
N VAL A 449 10.93 8.67 26.08
CA VAL A 449 10.34 9.97 25.68
C VAL A 449 10.89 10.49 24.33
N THR A 450 12.08 10.02 23.94
CA THR A 450 12.77 10.37 22.69
C THR A 450 12.15 9.72 21.45
N SER A 451 11.35 8.66 21.59
CA SER A 451 10.82 7.86 20.47
C SER A 451 9.70 8.56 19.69
N VAL A 452 8.77 9.25 20.34
CA VAL A 452 7.59 9.84 19.67
C VAL A 452 7.92 11.17 18.99
N THR A 453 8.84 11.97 19.55
CA THR A 453 9.32 13.21 18.94
C THR A 453 10.31 12.97 17.81
N ALA A 454 11.19 11.97 17.92
CA ALA A 454 12.16 11.61 16.86
C ALA A 454 11.50 11.08 15.57
N GLU A 455 10.21 10.74 15.59
CA GLU A 455 9.46 10.23 14.44
C GLU A 455 8.61 11.30 13.73
N LEU A 456 8.51 12.53 14.23
CA LEU A 456 7.62 13.56 13.65
C LEU A 456 8.04 13.95 12.22
N SER A 457 9.31 14.29 12.03
CA SER A 457 9.85 14.61 10.71
C SER A 457 9.78 13.40 9.77
N THR A 458 9.98 12.19 10.29
CA THR A 458 9.78 10.92 9.58
C THR A 458 8.32 10.72 9.17
N ASN A 459 7.35 11.11 9.99
CA ASN A 459 5.92 10.98 9.71
C ASN A 459 5.38 12.05 8.73
N VAL A 460 5.91 13.27 8.78
CA VAL A 460 5.69 14.31 7.74
C VAL A 460 6.37 13.93 6.43
N ALA A 461 7.53 13.28 6.52
CA ALA A 461 8.15 12.62 5.38
C ALA A 461 7.27 11.45 4.89
N LEU A 462 6.68 10.61 5.74
CA LEU A 462 5.74 9.52 5.39
C LEU A 462 4.40 10.03 4.82
N LEU A 463 3.94 11.24 5.15
CA LEU A 463 2.86 11.92 4.40
C LEU A 463 3.27 12.23 2.96
N SER A 464 4.58 12.40 2.74
CA SER A 464 5.19 12.82 1.48
C SER A 464 5.93 11.67 0.75
N MET A 465 6.01 10.48 1.36
CA MET A 465 6.89 9.35 0.99
C MET A 465 6.20 8.00 1.17
N ASN A 466 6.62 7.04 0.34
CA ASN A 466 6.47 5.62 0.61
C ASN A 466 7.59 5.15 1.55
N ALA A 467 7.29 4.16 2.39
CA ALA A 467 8.31 3.38 3.10
C ALA A 467 9.00 2.43 2.10
N THR A 468 10.15 2.82 1.58
CA THR A 468 11.08 2.00 0.79
C THR A 468 12.50 2.31 1.25
N ALA A 469 13.42 1.34 1.15
CA ALA A 469 14.76 1.37 1.76
C ALA A 469 15.72 2.49 1.28
N GLU A 470 15.37 3.26 0.23
CA GLU A 470 16.16 4.41 -0.23
C GLU A 470 15.48 5.76 0.14
N PRO A 471 16.25 6.79 0.53
CA PRO A 471 15.69 8.09 0.92
C PRO A 471 15.14 8.85 -0.30
N PHE A 472 13.84 9.19 -0.28
CA PHE A 472 13.20 10.01 -1.32
C PHE A 472 13.29 11.50 -0.99
N PHE A 473 13.31 12.33 -2.05
CA PHE A 473 13.32 13.78 -1.90
C PHE A 473 11.98 14.31 -1.36
N VAL A 474 12.03 15.00 -0.22
CA VAL A 474 10.94 15.79 0.36
C VAL A 474 11.38 17.25 0.38
N GLY A 475 10.69 18.11 -0.36
CA GLY A 475 11.05 19.53 -0.45
C GLY A 475 10.43 20.39 0.64
N ALA A 476 10.99 21.59 0.82
CA ALA A 476 10.64 22.51 1.90
C ALA A 476 9.16 22.95 1.93
N THR A 477 8.45 22.97 0.79
CA THR A 477 7.01 23.33 0.76
C THR A 477 6.09 22.24 1.35
N ALA A 478 6.60 21.02 1.58
CA ALA A 478 5.82 19.90 2.14
C ALA A 478 5.55 20.00 3.65
N GLY A 479 6.12 21.00 4.33
CA GLY A 479 6.01 21.17 5.78
C GLY A 479 7.12 20.51 6.60
N PHE A 480 8.10 19.88 5.94
CA PHE A 480 9.23 19.19 6.60
C PHE A 480 10.10 20.12 7.45
N SER A 481 10.36 21.33 7.00
CA SER A 481 11.16 22.30 7.77
C SER A 481 10.43 22.74 9.05
N VAL A 482 9.10 22.89 9.00
CA VAL A 482 8.27 23.24 10.16
C VAL A 482 8.23 22.10 11.16
N SER A 483 8.12 20.85 10.69
CA SER A 483 8.12 19.69 11.57
C SER A 483 9.44 19.48 12.30
N LYS A 484 10.58 19.74 11.64
CA LYS A 484 11.90 19.75 12.29
C LYS A 484 12.04 20.85 13.35
N MET A 485 11.47 22.03 13.12
CA MET A 485 11.45 23.08 14.15
C MET A 485 10.62 22.66 15.37
N VAL A 486 9.41 22.11 15.16
CA VAL A 486 8.56 21.61 16.25
C VAL A 486 9.24 20.45 17.02
N GLU A 487 9.92 19.54 16.33
CA GLU A 487 10.71 18.46 16.93
C GLU A 487 11.89 18.99 17.78
N GLY A 488 12.60 20.00 17.27
CA GLY A 488 13.69 20.67 17.99
C GLY A 488 13.24 21.42 19.24
N ILE A 489 12.03 21.98 19.22
CA ILE A 489 11.42 22.65 20.39
C ILE A 489 11.10 21.63 21.48
N LEU A 490 10.53 20.48 21.11
CA LEU A 490 10.06 19.45 22.04
C LEU A 490 11.18 18.60 22.67
N SER A 491 12.40 18.68 22.13
CA SER A 491 13.57 17.93 22.63
C SER A 491 14.38 18.67 23.71
N GLN A 492 14.01 19.91 24.07
CA GLN A 492 14.80 20.77 24.95
C GLN A 492 14.35 20.81 26.44
N SER A 493 13.36 20.01 26.88
CA SER A 493 12.86 20.04 28.28
C SER A 493 12.85 18.66 28.97
N PRO A 494 13.46 18.51 30.17
CA PRO A 494 13.33 17.32 31.01
C PRO A 494 12.27 17.53 32.12
N PHE A 495 11.12 16.85 32.04
CA PHE A 495 10.12 16.80 33.12
C PHE A 495 9.70 15.35 33.46
N PRO A 496 9.34 15.04 34.72
CA PRO A 496 8.81 13.73 35.11
C PRO A 496 7.32 13.62 34.76
N HIS A 497 6.92 12.53 34.09
CA HIS A 497 5.56 12.32 33.58
C HIS A 497 4.72 11.33 34.43
N PRO A 498 3.38 11.47 34.44
CA PRO A 498 2.47 10.38 34.77
C PRO A 498 2.45 9.34 33.64
N ALA A 499 2.28 8.06 34.00
CA ALA A 499 2.36 6.94 33.08
C ALA A 499 1.18 6.92 32.09
N LEU A 500 1.48 6.94 30.80
CA LEU A 500 0.58 6.56 29.71
C LEU A 500 1.22 5.37 29.00
N ASP A 501 0.75 4.18 29.35
CA ASP A 501 0.99 2.97 28.58
C ASP A 501 0.22 3.04 27.25
N SER A 502 0.78 2.41 26.20
CA SER A 502 0.19 2.20 24.86
C SER A 502 0.40 3.30 23.79
N ILE A 503 1.65 3.55 23.36
CA ILE A 503 1.91 4.15 22.03
C ILE A 503 2.92 3.35 21.18
N ALA A 504 3.59 2.33 21.71
CA ALA A 504 4.57 1.55 20.95
C ALA A 504 4.04 0.18 20.48
N SER A 505 2.94 0.16 19.71
CA SER A 505 2.54 -1.00 18.91
C SER A 505 1.38 -0.68 17.97
N SER A 506 1.63 0.15 16.97
CA SER A 506 0.80 0.21 15.76
C SER A 506 1.70 0.12 14.52
N SER A 507 2.43 -1.00 14.42
CA SER A 507 2.85 -1.46 13.08
C SER A 507 1.58 -1.56 12.26
N MET A 508 1.51 -0.83 11.14
CA MET A 508 0.35 -0.81 10.27
C MET A 508 0.09 -2.23 9.71
N GLN A 509 -0.65 -3.03 10.47
CA GLN A 509 -1.58 -3.96 9.86
C GLN A 509 -2.61 -3.06 9.18
N ALA A 510 -2.48 -2.90 7.86
CA ALA A 510 -3.65 -2.59 7.08
C ALA A 510 -4.65 -3.70 7.42
N THR A 511 -5.67 -3.36 8.21
CA THR A 511 -6.87 -4.17 8.30
C THR A 511 -7.45 -4.18 6.89
N ASN A 512 -7.03 -5.16 6.10
CA ASN A 512 -7.76 -5.57 4.92
C ASN A 512 -9.03 -6.27 5.40
N ASP A 513 -9.91 -5.54 6.09
CA ASP A 513 -11.34 -5.74 5.97
C ASP A 513 -11.77 -5.21 4.59
N VAL A 514 -11.13 -5.73 3.54
CA VAL A 514 -11.80 -5.86 2.26
C VAL A 514 -12.70 -7.05 2.49
N CYS A 515 -13.91 -6.77 2.96
CA CYS A 515 -15.03 -7.69 2.82
C CYS A 515 -14.93 -8.24 1.39
N PRO A 516 -14.82 -9.56 1.17
CA PRO A 516 -14.77 -10.12 -0.18
C PRO A 516 -15.92 -9.48 -0.94
N PRO A 517 -15.73 -9.03 -2.19
CA PRO A 517 -16.84 -8.51 -2.96
C PRO A 517 -17.89 -9.62 -2.96
N THR A 518 -18.96 -9.40 -2.20
CA THR A 518 -20.17 -10.16 -2.36
C THR A 518 -20.48 -10.05 -3.84
N ASN A 519 -20.55 -11.21 -4.50
CA ASN A 519 -20.98 -11.34 -5.88
C ASN A 519 -22.45 -10.87 -5.99
N ASN A 520 -22.67 -9.57 -5.79
CA ASN A 520 -23.87 -8.89 -6.21
C ASN A 520 -23.68 -8.62 -7.69
N HIS A 521 -23.87 -9.66 -8.50
CA HIS A 521 -23.90 -9.61 -9.97
C HIS A 521 -25.07 -8.78 -10.52
N THR A 522 -25.79 -8.06 -9.67
CA THR A 522 -26.83 -7.11 -10.03
C THR A 522 -26.22 -5.72 -10.14
N ARG A 523 -26.17 -5.19 -11.37
CA ARG A 523 -25.85 -3.78 -11.65
C ARG A 523 -26.68 -2.90 -10.70
N PRO A 524 -26.07 -1.93 -9.99
CA PRO A 524 -26.81 -0.96 -9.20
C PRO A 524 -27.89 -0.28 -10.04
N ASP A 525 -29.01 0.07 -9.42
CA ASP A 525 -30.14 0.74 -10.08
C ASP A 525 -29.64 1.89 -11.02
N PRO A 526 -30.10 1.97 -12.29
CA PRO A 526 -29.76 3.08 -13.19
C PRO A 526 -29.94 4.47 -12.59
N GLN A 527 -30.85 4.63 -11.62
CA GLN A 527 -31.02 5.86 -10.84
C GLN A 527 -29.81 6.17 -9.96
N VAL A 528 -29.16 5.15 -9.38
CA VAL A 528 -27.91 5.30 -8.61
C VAL A 528 -26.76 5.72 -9.51
N GLU A 529 -26.59 5.10 -10.68
CA GLU A 529 -25.56 5.50 -11.65
C GLU A 529 -25.77 6.95 -12.13
N ARG A 530 -27.04 7.36 -12.36
CA ARG A 530 -27.37 8.75 -12.70
C ARG A 530 -26.92 9.70 -11.60
N LYS A 531 -27.25 9.39 -10.34
CA LYS A 531 -26.82 10.17 -9.17
C LYS A 531 -25.29 10.26 -9.08
N LEU A 532 -24.57 9.19 -9.38
CA LEU A 532 -23.10 9.18 -9.41
C LEU A 532 -22.54 10.08 -10.50
N VAL A 533 -23.11 10.07 -11.70
CA VAL A 533 -22.73 11.01 -12.77
C VAL A 533 -22.96 12.46 -12.34
N ASP A 534 -24.12 12.76 -11.75
CA ASP A 534 -24.45 14.11 -11.26
C ASP A 534 -23.50 14.57 -10.14
N ILE A 535 -23.06 13.66 -9.26
CA ILE A 535 -22.03 13.93 -8.25
C ILE A 535 -20.68 14.29 -8.89
N PHE A 536 -20.27 13.60 -9.97
CA PHE A 536 -19.00 13.92 -10.63
C PHE A 536 -19.04 15.32 -11.23
N PHE A 537 -20.08 15.64 -11.99
CA PHE A 537 -20.20 16.94 -12.65
C PHE A 537 -20.50 18.08 -11.68
N SER A 538 -20.98 17.80 -10.47
CA SER A 538 -21.16 18.82 -9.42
C SER A 538 -19.97 18.96 -8.47
N ARG A 539 -19.17 17.90 -8.23
CA ARG A 539 -18.12 17.86 -7.20
C ARG A 539 -16.68 17.69 -7.74
N VAL A 540 -16.49 17.36 -9.01
CA VAL A 540 -15.16 17.18 -9.60
C VAL A 540 -14.97 18.11 -10.78
N HIS A 541 -15.92 18.11 -11.71
CA HIS A 541 -15.85 18.89 -12.95
C HIS A 541 -15.64 20.40 -12.74
N PRO A 542 -16.27 21.08 -11.75
CA PRO A 542 -16.05 22.52 -11.54
C PRO A 542 -14.61 22.88 -11.17
N ARG A 543 -13.83 21.90 -10.67
CA ARG A 543 -12.42 22.05 -10.33
C ARG A 543 -11.48 21.53 -11.41
N TYR A 544 -11.95 20.58 -12.21
CA TYR A 544 -11.20 19.84 -13.21
C TYR A 544 -12.10 19.53 -14.44
N PRO A 545 -12.44 20.53 -15.28
CA PRO A 545 -13.39 20.37 -16.38
C PRO A 545 -12.74 19.74 -17.63
N PHE A 546 -11.92 18.71 -17.45
CA PHE A 546 -11.21 18.05 -18.55
C PHE A 546 -12.09 17.10 -19.36
N LEU A 547 -13.29 16.74 -18.87
CA LEU A 547 -14.31 16.02 -19.64
C LEU A 547 -15.34 17.01 -20.17
N ASP A 548 -15.76 16.81 -21.41
CA ASP A 548 -16.91 17.53 -21.95
C ASP A 548 -18.21 16.92 -21.45
N ARG A 549 -19.04 17.71 -20.76
CA ARG A 549 -20.27 17.20 -20.15
C ARG A 549 -21.26 16.71 -21.20
N PHE A 550 -21.42 17.42 -22.30
CA PHE A 550 -22.39 17.09 -23.34
C PHE A 550 -22.07 15.73 -23.99
N SER A 551 -20.82 15.56 -24.45
CA SER A 551 -20.33 14.33 -25.08
C SER A 551 -20.36 13.15 -24.12
N PHE A 552 -20.09 13.38 -22.83
CA PHE A 552 -20.19 12.34 -21.80
C PHE A 552 -21.65 11.91 -21.58
N GLU A 553 -22.57 12.86 -21.45
CA GLU A 553 -23.99 12.58 -21.23
C GLU A 553 -24.63 11.87 -22.42
N GLU A 554 -24.29 12.27 -23.64
CA GLU A 554 -24.70 11.57 -24.87
C GLU A 554 -24.24 10.10 -24.85
N PHE A 555 -22.96 9.87 -24.52
CA PHE A 555 -22.43 8.51 -24.40
C PHE A 555 -23.12 7.72 -23.27
N TYR A 556 -23.31 8.33 -22.10
CA TYR A 556 -23.98 7.70 -20.96
C TYR A 556 -25.40 7.27 -21.32
N GLN A 557 -26.19 8.13 -21.97
CA GLN A 557 -27.54 7.80 -22.44
C GLN A 557 -27.51 6.64 -23.45
N SER A 558 -26.59 6.67 -24.41
CA SER A 558 -26.43 5.58 -25.38
C SER A 558 -26.09 4.25 -24.72
N TYR A 559 -25.22 4.27 -23.70
CA TYR A 559 -24.79 3.11 -22.93
C TYR A 559 -25.91 2.53 -22.05
N GLN A 560 -26.80 3.37 -21.54
CA GLN A 560 -28.00 2.91 -20.81
C GLN A 560 -28.99 2.20 -21.74
N LEU A 561 -29.11 2.64 -22.99
CA LEU A 561 -30.02 2.06 -23.99
C LEU A 561 -29.45 0.79 -24.65
N SER A 562 -28.16 0.79 -24.99
CA SER A 562 -27.45 -0.32 -25.62
C SER A 562 -26.11 -0.53 -24.93
N LYS A 563 -25.93 -1.71 -24.33
CA LYS A 563 -24.68 -2.09 -23.66
C LYS A 563 -23.58 -2.52 -24.62
N ASP A 564 -23.84 -2.46 -25.93
CA ASP A 564 -22.86 -2.80 -26.95
C ASP A 564 -21.82 -1.68 -27.08
N THR A 565 -20.65 -1.92 -26.49
CA THR A 565 -19.49 -1.01 -26.57
C THR A 565 -18.54 -1.36 -27.71
N SER A 566 -18.85 -2.36 -28.55
CA SER A 566 -17.94 -2.83 -29.61
C SER A 566 -17.62 -1.78 -30.69
N ARG A 567 -18.47 -0.76 -30.83
CA ARG A 567 -18.34 0.30 -31.85
C ARG A 567 -17.83 1.64 -31.31
N VAL A 568 -17.51 1.74 -30.02
CA VAL A 568 -17.03 2.97 -29.39
C VAL A 568 -15.55 2.86 -28.99
N SER A 569 -14.86 4.00 -28.93
CA SER A 569 -13.47 4.04 -28.45
C SER A 569 -13.37 3.43 -27.04
N PRO A 570 -12.39 2.56 -26.75
CA PRO A 570 -12.19 1.95 -25.43
C PRO A 570 -12.01 2.96 -24.28
N SER A 571 -11.61 4.19 -24.60
CA SER A 571 -11.52 5.30 -23.64
C SER A 571 -12.88 5.69 -23.04
N LYS A 572 -13.97 5.59 -23.79
CA LYS A 572 -15.31 6.00 -23.34
C LYS A 572 -15.87 5.12 -22.20
N PRO A 573 -15.91 3.77 -22.31
CA PRO A 573 -16.34 2.93 -21.20
C PRO A 573 -15.38 3.05 -20.00
N PHE A 574 -14.08 3.24 -20.23
CA PHE A 574 -13.11 3.55 -19.17
C PHE A 574 -13.49 4.85 -18.43
N HIS A 575 -13.73 5.95 -19.17
CA HIS A 575 -14.12 7.24 -18.59
C HIS A 575 -15.42 7.13 -17.79
N LEU A 576 -16.42 6.42 -18.31
CA LEU A 576 -17.70 6.21 -17.62
C LEU A 576 -17.50 5.49 -16.29
N HIS A 577 -16.85 4.32 -16.30
CA HIS A 577 -16.66 3.55 -15.07
C HIS A 577 -15.75 4.26 -14.06
N MET A 578 -14.76 5.03 -14.51
CA MET A 578 -13.94 5.86 -13.62
C MET A 578 -14.74 7.03 -13.02
N VAL A 579 -15.61 7.69 -13.79
CA VAL A 579 -16.52 8.72 -13.26
C VAL A 579 -17.41 8.15 -12.17
N LEU A 580 -18.00 6.98 -12.41
CA LEU A 580 -18.82 6.26 -11.42
C LEU A 580 -18.00 5.87 -10.19
N ALA A 581 -16.78 5.35 -10.36
CA ALA A 581 -15.90 4.94 -9.26
C ALA A 581 -15.46 6.12 -8.38
N ILE A 582 -15.11 7.25 -8.99
CA ILE A 582 -14.74 8.48 -8.26
C ILE A 582 -15.93 9.00 -7.45
N SER A 583 -17.12 9.07 -8.06
CA SER A 583 -18.33 9.49 -7.36
C SER A 583 -18.75 8.52 -6.27
N ALA A 584 -18.61 7.22 -6.50
CA ALA A 584 -18.91 6.19 -5.52
C ALA A 584 -17.97 6.32 -4.32
N ARG A 585 -16.68 6.59 -4.55
CA ARG A 585 -15.71 6.87 -3.48
C ARG A 585 -16.06 8.13 -2.71
N ILE A 586 -16.48 9.19 -3.40
CA ILE A 586 -16.97 10.42 -2.76
C ILE A 586 -18.18 10.11 -1.87
N MET A 587 -19.11 9.26 -2.30
CA MET A 587 -20.26 8.86 -1.47
C MET A 587 -19.86 7.96 -0.29
N GLN A 588 -18.93 7.04 -0.48
CA GLN A 588 -18.46 6.16 0.60
C GLN A 588 -17.75 6.96 1.71
N LEU A 589 -16.97 7.97 1.33
CA LEU A 589 -16.33 8.89 2.28
C LEU A 589 -17.34 9.88 2.90
N HIS A 590 -18.59 9.90 2.44
CA HIS A 590 -19.66 10.77 2.91
C HIS A 590 -21.01 10.04 2.96
N PRO A 591 -21.19 9.09 3.90
CA PRO A 591 -22.39 8.28 4.01
C PRO A 591 -23.69 9.12 4.12
N GLU A 592 -23.61 10.34 4.63
CA GLU A 592 -24.69 11.32 4.65
C GLU A 592 -25.26 11.68 3.25
N MET A 593 -24.51 11.47 2.17
CA MET A 593 -24.99 11.60 0.80
C MET A 593 -25.85 10.40 0.34
N GLY A 594 -25.99 9.39 1.19
CA GLY A 594 -26.91 8.26 1.10
C GLY A 594 -26.45 7.11 0.20
N GLY A 595 -26.42 5.88 0.73
CA GLY A 595 -26.26 4.63 -0.02
C GLY A 595 -25.01 3.82 0.34
N ASN A 596 -25.15 2.51 0.53
CA ASN A 596 -24.03 1.58 0.65
C ASN A 596 -23.55 1.21 -0.77
N ILE A 597 -22.61 1.99 -1.30
CA ILE A 597 -22.06 1.81 -2.65
C ILE A 597 -20.62 1.35 -2.51
N ASN A 598 -20.25 0.31 -3.27
CA ASN A 598 -18.90 -0.21 -3.36
C ASN A 598 -18.15 0.47 -4.53
N PRO A 599 -17.16 1.37 -4.28
CA PRO A 599 -16.39 2.01 -5.34
C PRO A 599 -15.48 1.04 -6.11
N GLU A 600 -15.03 -0.04 -5.48
CA GLU A 600 -14.20 -1.09 -6.07
C GLU A 600 -14.93 -1.83 -7.20
N PHE A 601 -16.26 -1.95 -7.13
CA PHE A 601 -17.08 -2.50 -8.22
C PHE A 601 -16.91 -1.71 -9.53
N TYR A 602 -17.11 -0.39 -9.49
CA TYR A 602 -16.98 0.45 -10.68
C TYR A 602 -15.53 0.57 -11.14
N TYR A 603 -14.58 0.63 -10.20
CA TYR A 603 -13.15 0.63 -10.54
C TYR A 603 -12.73 -0.67 -11.23
N SER A 604 -13.18 -1.83 -10.75
CA SER A 604 -12.90 -3.14 -11.38
C SER A 604 -13.52 -3.28 -12.77
N ASN A 605 -14.60 -2.57 -13.06
CA ASN A 605 -15.15 -2.48 -14.41
C ASN A 605 -14.33 -1.53 -15.30
N ALA A 606 -13.79 -0.43 -14.75
CA ALA A 606 -12.90 0.46 -15.46
C ALA A 606 -11.57 -0.23 -15.83
N THR A 607 -10.98 -1.02 -14.92
CA THR A 607 -9.67 -1.67 -15.16
C THR A 607 -9.67 -2.63 -16.35
N ARG A 608 -10.83 -3.16 -16.76
CA ARG A 608 -10.96 -3.97 -17.99
C ARG A 608 -10.57 -3.22 -19.26
N TYR A 609 -10.67 -1.89 -19.25
CA TYR A 609 -10.39 -1.04 -20.40
C TYR A 609 -9.10 -0.23 -20.24
N VAL A 610 -8.34 -0.39 -19.14
CA VAL A 610 -7.25 0.52 -18.78
C VAL A 610 -6.12 0.53 -19.82
N ASP A 611 -5.69 -0.65 -20.28
CA ASP A 611 -4.57 -0.77 -21.23
C ASP A 611 -4.94 -0.16 -22.58
N GLU A 612 -6.13 -0.46 -23.09
CA GLU A 612 -6.64 0.08 -24.35
C GLU A 612 -6.87 1.60 -24.24
N ALA A 613 -7.50 2.07 -23.15
CA ALA A 613 -7.79 3.49 -22.92
C ALA A 613 -6.52 4.35 -22.77
N LEU A 614 -5.44 3.80 -22.21
CA LEU A 614 -4.14 4.46 -22.12
C LEU A 614 -3.35 4.40 -23.44
N GLN A 615 -3.69 3.49 -24.35
CA GLN A 615 -3.09 3.41 -25.69
C GLN A 615 -3.82 4.29 -26.73
N VAL A 616 -5.06 4.73 -26.48
CA VAL A 616 -5.76 5.68 -27.36
C VAL A 616 -4.90 6.94 -27.57
N PRO A 617 -4.65 7.40 -28.81
CA PRO A 617 -3.87 8.61 -29.06
C PRO A 617 -4.69 9.88 -28.80
N GLY A 618 -4.00 10.98 -28.47
CA GLY A 618 -4.62 12.30 -28.34
C GLY A 618 -5.10 12.64 -26.92
N LEU A 619 -6.08 13.55 -26.83
CA LEU A 619 -6.52 14.11 -25.54
C LEU A 619 -7.22 13.09 -24.62
N GLU A 620 -7.83 12.05 -25.20
CA GLU A 620 -8.54 11.01 -24.44
C GLU A 620 -7.61 10.23 -23.49
N ARG A 621 -6.35 10.02 -23.90
CA ARG A 621 -5.31 9.43 -23.04
C ARG A 621 -5.07 10.25 -21.79
N ILE A 622 -4.97 11.57 -21.95
CA ILE A 622 -4.74 12.51 -20.86
C ILE A 622 -5.94 12.51 -19.93
N GLN A 623 -7.17 12.55 -20.46
CA GLN A 623 -8.40 12.44 -19.67
C GLN A 623 -8.44 11.13 -18.85
N SER A 624 -8.03 9.99 -19.44
CA SER A 624 -7.93 8.71 -18.73
C SER A 624 -6.93 8.77 -17.57
N LEU A 625 -5.75 9.34 -17.79
CA LEU A 625 -4.72 9.53 -16.74
C LEU A 625 -5.21 10.45 -15.62
N LEU A 626 -5.91 11.54 -15.96
CA LEU A 626 -6.45 12.49 -14.96
C LEU A 626 -7.55 11.85 -14.10
N LEU A 627 -8.43 11.02 -14.69
CA LEU A 627 -9.42 10.26 -13.93
C LEU A 627 -8.76 9.27 -12.97
N LEU A 628 -7.75 8.54 -13.44
CA LEU A 628 -7.00 7.60 -12.62
C LEU A 628 -6.31 8.32 -11.44
N ALA A 629 -5.66 9.46 -11.70
CA ALA A 629 -5.06 10.29 -10.67
C ALA A 629 -6.09 10.77 -9.63
N LEU A 630 -7.26 11.22 -10.07
CA LEU A 630 -8.32 11.69 -9.18
C LEU A 630 -8.92 10.59 -8.30
N TYR A 631 -9.00 9.35 -8.81
CA TYR A 631 -9.42 8.20 -8.03
C TYR A 631 -8.38 7.86 -6.95
N ILE A 632 -7.10 7.76 -7.34
CA ILE A 632 -5.97 7.46 -6.44
C ILE A 632 -5.89 8.46 -5.28
N LEU A 633 -6.01 9.77 -5.56
CA LEU A 633 -5.96 10.83 -4.55
C LEU A 633 -7.09 10.78 -3.51
N ARG A 634 -8.12 9.95 -3.73
CA ARG A 634 -9.29 9.78 -2.86
C ARG A 634 -9.40 8.38 -2.24
N THR A 635 -8.52 7.45 -2.57
CA THR A 635 -8.61 6.07 -2.07
C THR A 635 -7.88 5.91 -0.74
N PRO A 636 -8.57 5.46 0.33
CA PRO A 636 -7.93 5.11 1.59
C PRO A 636 -6.87 4.02 1.40
N GLY A 637 -5.67 4.19 1.98
CA GLY A 637 -4.53 3.29 1.77
C GLY A 637 -3.60 3.66 0.61
N SER A 638 -3.96 4.67 -0.20
CA SER A 638 -3.09 5.18 -1.28
C SER A 638 -2.10 6.27 -0.82
N ILE A 639 -2.16 6.70 0.45
CA ILE A 639 -1.25 7.72 1.03
C ILE A 639 0.22 7.30 0.87
N SER A 640 0.48 5.99 0.90
CA SER A 640 1.80 5.40 0.73
C SER A 640 2.02 4.82 -0.67
N ASN A 641 1.40 5.37 -1.72
CA ASN A 641 1.64 4.94 -3.10
C ASN A 641 1.87 6.14 -4.03
N LEU A 642 3.15 6.36 -4.36
CA LEU A 642 3.72 7.30 -5.34
C LEU A 642 2.99 7.43 -6.70
N GLY A 643 1.94 6.66 -7.00
CA GLY A 643 1.27 6.60 -8.30
C GLY A 643 0.66 7.93 -8.76
N GLY A 644 0.01 8.69 -7.87
CA GLY A 644 -0.74 9.90 -8.26
C GLY A 644 0.14 10.99 -8.90
N TRP A 645 1.28 11.32 -8.28
CA TRP A 645 2.22 12.32 -8.80
C TRP A 645 2.82 11.90 -10.15
N HIS A 646 3.23 10.63 -10.29
CA HIS A 646 3.78 10.12 -11.55
C HIS A 646 2.76 10.11 -12.68
N ILE A 647 1.52 9.68 -12.41
CA ILE A 647 0.42 9.65 -13.38
C ILE A 647 0.10 11.07 -13.87
N ILE A 648 0.02 12.04 -12.95
CA ILE A 648 -0.15 13.45 -13.32
C ILE A 648 1.04 13.95 -14.15
N GLY A 649 2.27 13.60 -13.77
CA GLY A 649 3.47 13.90 -14.55
C GLY A 649 3.44 13.31 -15.96
N PHE A 650 2.94 12.09 -16.13
CA PHE A 650 2.69 11.50 -17.46
C PHE A 650 1.62 12.28 -18.23
N ALA A 651 0.51 12.65 -17.59
CA ALA A 651 -0.54 13.45 -18.22
C ALA A 651 -0.01 14.79 -18.73
N VAL A 652 0.83 15.49 -17.95
CA VAL A 652 1.48 16.74 -18.36
C VAL A 652 2.47 16.50 -19.51
N ARG A 653 3.31 15.46 -19.44
CA ARG A 653 4.25 15.12 -20.53
C ARG A 653 3.54 14.79 -21.84
N TYR A 654 2.43 14.05 -21.80
CA TYR A 654 1.60 13.79 -22.98
C TYR A 654 0.93 15.09 -23.49
N ALA A 655 0.49 15.98 -22.60
CA ALA A 655 -0.02 17.28 -23.01
C ALA A 655 1.07 18.13 -23.71
N VAL A 656 2.32 18.02 -23.26
CA VAL A 656 3.49 18.64 -23.90
C VAL A 656 3.78 18.01 -25.26
N GLU A 657 3.82 16.68 -25.36
CA GLU A 657 4.01 15.93 -26.61
C GLU A 657 2.98 16.34 -27.67
N LEU A 658 1.72 16.50 -27.27
CA LEU A 658 0.66 16.95 -28.16
C LEU A 658 0.70 18.45 -28.47
N GLY A 659 1.55 19.24 -27.79
CA GLY A 659 1.66 20.69 -27.95
C GLY A 659 0.54 21.50 -27.29
N MET A 660 -0.11 20.98 -26.23
CA MET A 660 -1.27 21.62 -25.58
C MET A 660 -0.91 22.81 -24.68
N HIS A 661 0.35 22.86 -24.24
CA HIS A 661 0.93 23.97 -23.49
C HIS A 661 1.12 25.24 -24.33
N ARG A 662 0.89 25.15 -25.66
CA ARG A 662 1.08 26.23 -26.59
C ARG A 662 -0.17 26.68 -27.33
N ASN A 663 -0.21 27.97 -27.66
CA ASN A 663 -1.24 28.53 -28.53
C ASN A 663 -1.11 27.95 -29.96
N ILE A 664 -2.24 27.49 -30.52
CA ILE A 664 -2.28 26.84 -31.84
C ILE A 664 -2.05 27.88 -32.94
N LYS A 665 -0.99 27.72 -33.74
CA LYS A 665 -0.62 28.64 -34.84
C LYS A 665 -0.98 28.15 -36.25
N CYS A 666 -1.57 26.96 -36.39
CA CYS A 666 -1.83 26.32 -37.69
C CYS A 666 -3.16 26.74 -38.33
N GLY A 667 -3.13 27.11 -39.62
CA GLY A 667 -4.26 27.72 -40.36
C GLY A 667 -5.26 26.77 -41.04
N GLY A 668 -5.49 25.56 -40.50
CA GLY A 668 -6.48 24.62 -41.06
C GLY A 668 -7.89 24.82 -40.48
N PRO A 669 -9.00 24.59 -41.23
CA PRO A 669 -10.37 24.80 -40.74
C PRO A 669 -10.70 23.99 -39.46
N ARG A 670 -10.21 22.74 -39.37
CA ARG A 670 -10.36 21.89 -38.17
C ARG A 670 -9.50 22.32 -36.98
N ALA A 671 -8.41 23.06 -37.21
CA ALA A 671 -7.51 23.55 -36.17
C ALA A 671 -8.00 24.88 -35.57
N GLN A 672 -8.99 25.54 -36.21
CA GLN A 672 -9.59 26.80 -35.78
C GLN A 672 -10.98 26.62 -35.12
N ASP A 673 -11.46 25.39 -34.94
CA ASP A 673 -12.72 25.11 -34.25
C ASP A 673 -12.65 25.58 -32.77
N PRO A 674 -13.39 26.64 -32.37
CA PRO A 674 -13.29 27.23 -31.03
C PRO A 674 -13.61 26.23 -29.93
N TYR A 675 -14.55 25.31 -30.17
CA TYR A 675 -14.97 24.31 -29.19
C TYR A 675 -13.86 23.28 -28.94
N ARG A 676 -13.16 22.84 -29.99
CA ARG A 676 -12.01 21.92 -29.87
C ARG A 676 -10.79 22.56 -29.22
N ILE A 677 -10.55 23.84 -29.49
CA ILE A 677 -9.50 24.61 -28.81
C ILE A 677 -9.80 24.68 -27.32
N GLU A 678 -11.07 24.95 -26.97
CA GLU A 678 -11.50 25.10 -25.60
C GLU A 678 -11.38 23.80 -24.80
N ILE A 679 -11.85 22.64 -25.30
CA ILE A 679 -11.66 21.37 -24.59
C ILE A 679 -10.18 21.03 -24.39
N ARG A 680 -9.33 21.35 -25.37
CA ARG A 680 -7.88 21.16 -25.28
C ARG A 680 -7.26 22.04 -24.20
N ARG A 681 -7.67 23.31 -24.09
CA ARG A 681 -7.28 24.21 -22.99
C ARG A 681 -7.70 23.64 -21.65
N ARG A 682 -8.95 23.19 -21.50
CA ARG A 682 -9.47 22.64 -20.25
C ARG A 682 -8.70 21.38 -19.80
N VAL A 683 -8.37 20.48 -20.72
CA VAL A 683 -7.56 19.28 -20.43
C VAL A 683 -6.17 19.67 -19.94
N PHE A 684 -5.47 20.57 -20.65
CA PHE A 684 -4.15 21.06 -20.25
C PHE A 684 -4.18 21.74 -18.89
N TRP A 685 -5.08 22.71 -18.69
CA TRP A 685 -5.17 23.45 -17.44
C TRP A 685 -5.61 22.57 -16.26
N SER A 686 -6.39 21.51 -16.49
CA SER A 686 -6.73 20.55 -15.44
C SER A 686 -5.53 19.72 -15.01
N ALA A 687 -4.73 19.25 -15.98
CA ALA A 687 -3.46 18.56 -15.71
C ALA A 687 -2.48 19.47 -14.98
N TYR A 688 -2.37 20.74 -15.43
CA TYR A 688 -1.55 21.77 -14.80
C TYR A 688 -1.96 22.02 -13.35
N VAL A 689 -3.25 22.26 -13.07
CA VAL A 689 -3.72 22.53 -11.70
C VAL A 689 -3.47 21.34 -10.78
N LEU A 690 -3.63 20.11 -11.28
CA LEU A 690 -3.32 18.89 -10.52
C LEU A 690 -1.82 18.74 -10.25
N ASP A 691 -0.96 18.98 -11.25
CA ASP A 691 0.49 18.95 -11.08
C ASP A 691 0.94 19.96 -10.02
N ARG A 692 0.46 21.21 -10.12
CA ARG A 692 0.80 22.24 -9.14
C ARG A 692 0.35 21.85 -7.74
N ALA A 693 -0.90 21.42 -7.58
CA ALA A 693 -1.44 21.06 -6.27
C ALA A 693 -0.66 19.90 -5.62
N VAL A 694 -0.41 18.81 -6.35
CA VAL A 694 0.27 17.62 -5.80
C VAL A 694 1.76 17.89 -5.58
N SER A 695 2.44 18.52 -6.54
CA SER A 695 3.87 18.81 -6.43
C SER A 695 4.18 19.82 -5.32
N LEU A 696 3.30 20.80 -5.06
CA LEU A 696 3.42 21.70 -3.91
C LEU A 696 3.25 20.96 -2.58
N THR A 697 2.22 20.10 -2.47
CA THR A 697 1.99 19.27 -1.29
C THR A 697 3.17 18.35 -0.99
N LEU A 698 3.79 17.75 -2.01
CA LEU A 698 4.94 16.85 -1.84
C LEU A 698 6.31 17.57 -1.80
N GLY A 699 6.35 18.87 -2.05
CA GLY A 699 7.61 19.62 -2.15
C GLY A 699 8.46 19.29 -3.39
N ARG A 700 7.89 18.68 -4.42
CA ARG A 700 8.64 18.21 -5.60
C ARG A 700 8.67 19.24 -6.72
N PRO A 701 9.68 19.24 -7.61
CA PRO A 701 9.67 20.06 -8.82
C PRO A 701 8.42 19.80 -9.67
N PHE A 702 8.02 20.83 -10.41
CA PHE A 702 6.88 20.73 -11.32
C PHE A 702 7.25 20.03 -12.63
N ALA A 703 6.27 19.40 -13.27
CA ALA A 703 6.49 18.69 -14.54
C ALA A 703 6.77 19.62 -15.74
N LEU A 704 6.32 20.89 -15.67
CA LEU A 704 6.47 21.89 -16.74
C LEU A 704 6.75 23.28 -16.11
N SER A 705 7.68 24.04 -16.69
CA SER A 705 8.01 25.41 -16.23
C SER A 705 6.98 26.44 -16.68
N GLU A 706 6.77 27.52 -15.91
CA GLU A 706 5.92 28.66 -16.34
C GLU A 706 6.41 29.29 -17.65
N ASN A 707 7.72 29.34 -17.87
CA ASN A 707 8.32 30.00 -19.04
C ASN A 707 8.01 29.26 -20.36
N ASP A 708 7.59 28.00 -20.28
CA ASP A 708 7.28 27.18 -21.45
C ASP A 708 5.79 27.25 -21.83
N ILE A 709 4.95 27.96 -21.07
CA ILE A 709 3.49 27.97 -21.24
C ILE A 709 3.05 29.28 -21.89
N ASP A 710 2.54 29.21 -23.12
CA ASP A 710 1.95 30.37 -23.82
C ASP A 710 0.48 30.18 -24.22
N VAL A 711 -0.15 29.06 -23.84
CA VAL A 711 -1.58 28.81 -24.06
C VAL A 711 -2.46 29.70 -23.16
N ASP A 712 -3.53 30.24 -23.73
CA ASP A 712 -4.48 31.07 -22.98
C ASP A 712 -5.28 30.25 -21.93
N LEU A 713 -5.78 30.95 -20.91
CA LEU A 713 -6.71 30.37 -19.94
C LEU A 713 -8.04 29.94 -20.62
N PRO A 714 -8.75 28.95 -20.07
CA PRO A 714 -10.06 28.54 -20.57
C PRO A 714 -11.10 29.65 -20.47
N VAL A 715 -12.15 29.58 -21.29
CA VAL A 715 -13.27 30.52 -21.23
C VAL A 715 -14.17 30.16 -20.04
N ALA A 716 -14.67 31.19 -19.33
CA ALA A 716 -15.43 31.03 -18.10
C ALA A 716 -16.83 30.39 -18.28
N LEU A 717 -17.35 30.27 -19.51
CA LEU A 717 -18.66 29.67 -19.79
C LEU A 717 -18.48 28.40 -20.61
N GLU A 718 -19.15 27.32 -20.20
CA GLU A 718 -19.18 26.09 -20.98
C GLU A 718 -20.06 26.27 -22.23
N GLN A 719 -19.43 26.39 -23.40
CA GLN A 719 -20.12 26.47 -24.68
C GLN A 719 -20.63 25.09 -25.13
N SER A 720 -21.93 24.97 -25.41
CA SER A 720 -22.51 23.80 -26.09
C SER A 720 -22.15 23.84 -27.58
N PRO A 721 -21.92 22.70 -28.25
CA PRO A 721 -21.73 22.67 -29.70
C PRO A 721 -23.02 23.12 -30.42
N VAL A 722 -23.12 24.41 -30.73
CA VAL A 722 -24.24 24.94 -31.53
C VAL A 722 -24.02 24.54 -32.99
N SER A 723 -25.01 23.83 -33.55
CA SER A 723 -25.07 23.50 -34.98
C SER A 723 -24.99 24.76 -35.84
N GLY A 724 -23.84 24.98 -36.47
CA GLY A 724 -23.70 25.61 -37.79
C GLY A 724 -24.20 27.04 -38.01
N LYS A 725 -24.35 27.90 -36.99
CA LYS A 725 -24.60 29.34 -37.21
C LYS A 725 -23.55 30.18 -36.50
N GLU A 726 -22.85 31.00 -37.28
CA GLU A 726 -21.86 31.99 -36.86
C GLU A 726 -22.42 32.85 -35.72
N ILE A 727 -21.77 32.83 -34.55
CA ILE A 727 -22.01 33.81 -33.50
C ILE A 727 -20.97 34.92 -33.70
N GLN A 728 -21.42 36.07 -34.22
CA GLN A 728 -20.69 37.32 -34.11
C GLN A 728 -20.55 37.66 -32.62
N TYR A 729 -19.30 37.82 -32.17
CA TYR A 729 -18.99 38.42 -30.89
C TYR A 729 -19.43 39.88 -30.91
N ASP A 730 -20.48 40.23 -30.18
CA ASP A 730 -20.76 41.61 -29.82
C ASP A 730 -20.82 41.75 -28.29
N GLN A 731 -20.06 42.70 -27.76
CA GLN A 731 -19.73 42.84 -26.33
C GLN A 731 -20.84 43.45 -25.47
N SER A 732 -22.07 43.53 -25.97
CA SER A 732 -23.15 44.26 -25.28
C SER A 732 -24.53 43.67 -25.55
N SER A 733 -24.86 42.55 -24.90
CA SER A 733 -26.24 42.22 -24.50
C SER A 733 -26.25 40.89 -23.74
N ALA A 734 -26.26 40.96 -22.41
CA ALA A 734 -26.56 39.84 -21.54
C ALA A 734 -28.06 39.53 -21.60
N ALA A 735 -28.49 38.78 -22.60
CA ALA A 735 -29.82 38.16 -22.64
C ALA A 735 -29.81 36.95 -23.58
N LEU A 736 -29.35 35.80 -23.11
CA LEU A 736 -29.55 34.52 -23.79
C LEU A 736 -30.19 33.52 -22.82
N THR A 737 -31.47 33.30 -23.10
CA THR A 737 -32.37 32.17 -22.83
C THR A 737 -31.84 30.94 -22.08
N GLU A 738 -32.66 30.52 -21.11
CA GLU A 738 -32.56 29.40 -20.16
C GLU A 738 -32.12 28.05 -20.73
N THR A 739 -30.81 27.85 -20.90
CA THR A 739 -30.19 26.53 -20.77
C THR A 739 -29.02 26.69 -19.80
N LYS A 740 -29.04 25.98 -18.67
CA LYS A 740 -28.04 26.07 -17.58
C LYS A 740 -26.64 25.68 -18.10
N THR A 741 -25.90 26.61 -18.69
CA THR A 741 -24.47 26.45 -19.01
C THR A 741 -23.67 26.40 -17.71
N SER A 742 -22.76 25.43 -17.56
CA SER A 742 -21.91 25.36 -16.36
C SER A 742 -20.90 26.53 -16.36
N ASN A 743 -20.75 27.17 -15.20
CA ASN A 743 -19.83 28.29 -15.02
C ASN A 743 -18.45 27.77 -14.59
N LEU A 744 -17.42 28.01 -15.40
CA LEU A 744 -16.03 27.62 -15.17
C LEU A 744 -15.20 28.76 -14.56
N SER A 745 -15.81 29.88 -14.15
CA SER A 745 -15.12 31.03 -13.53
C SER A 745 -14.26 30.60 -12.34
N SER A 746 -14.76 29.69 -11.50
CA SER A 746 -14.02 29.17 -10.34
C SER A 746 -12.78 28.38 -10.75
N PHE A 747 -12.86 27.57 -11.81
CA PHE A 747 -11.72 26.86 -12.37
C PHE A 747 -10.66 27.82 -12.93
N VAL A 748 -11.09 28.82 -13.71
CA VAL A 748 -10.19 29.85 -14.26
C VAL A 748 -9.52 30.63 -13.13
N HIS A 749 -10.28 30.99 -12.10
CA HIS A 749 -9.77 31.67 -10.92
C HIS A 749 -8.74 30.80 -10.16
N LEU A 750 -9.01 29.50 -10.02
CA LEU A 750 -8.06 28.54 -9.44
C LEU A 750 -6.78 28.39 -10.29
N CYS A 751 -6.88 28.41 -11.62
CA CYS A 751 -5.71 28.39 -12.50
C CYS A 751 -4.79 29.59 -12.22
N ARG A 752 -5.37 30.80 -12.04
CA ARG A 752 -4.60 32.01 -11.71
C ARG A 752 -3.83 31.85 -10.39
N LEU A 753 -4.47 31.29 -9.36
CA LEU A 753 -3.79 31.00 -8.10
C LEU A 753 -2.63 30.02 -8.29
N ARG A 754 -2.85 28.91 -9.02
CA ARG A 754 -1.79 27.92 -9.25
C ARG A 754 -0.60 28.48 -10.01
N ARG A 755 -0.79 29.48 -10.87
CA ARG A 755 0.32 30.22 -11.51
C ARG A 755 1.04 31.14 -10.53
N LEU A 756 0.30 31.81 -9.64
CA LEU A 756 0.89 32.63 -8.57
C LEU A 756 1.73 31.77 -7.61
N GLU A 757 1.21 30.65 -7.13
CA GLU A 757 1.96 29.69 -6.31
C GLU A 757 3.19 29.11 -7.04
N SER A 758 3.08 28.91 -8.36
CA SER A 758 4.19 28.44 -9.19
C SER A 758 5.35 29.45 -9.19
N ARG A 759 5.04 30.75 -9.36
CA ARG A 759 6.03 31.84 -9.27
C ARG A 759 6.65 31.96 -7.88
N ILE A 760 5.82 31.96 -6.83
CA ILE A 760 6.28 31.97 -5.43
C ILE A 760 7.29 30.85 -5.19
N LYS A 761 6.98 29.63 -5.63
CA LYS A 761 7.87 28.49 -5.46
C LYS A 761 9.17 28.61 -6.27
N GLN A 762 9.11 29.08 -7.52
CA GLN A 762 10.29 29.25 -8.35
C GLN A 762 11.25 30.32 -7.79
N GLU A 763 10.72 31.38 -7.21
CA GLU A 763 11.54 32.49 -6.69
C GLU A 763 12.09 32.18 -5.28
N LEU A 764 11.28 31.59 -4.40
CA LEU A 764 11.65 31.39 -3.00
C LEU A 764 12.23 30.00 -2.69
N TYR A 765 11.77 28.96 -3.39
CA TYR A 765 12.08 27.57 -3.04
C TYR A 765 12.97 26.84 -4.07
N SER A 766 13.46 27.54 -5.10
CA SER A 766 14.38 26.97 -6.09
C SER A 766 15.80 26.82 -5.53
N ALA A 767 16.52 25.79 -5.97
CA ALA A 767 17.92 25.56 -5.58
C ALA A 767 18.88 26.70 -5.99
N SER A 768 18.47 27.55 -6.94
CA SER A 768 19.20 28.74 -7.36
C SER A 768 18.91 29.97 -6.51
N SER A 769 18.02 29.89 -5.51
CA SER A 769 17.73 31.00 -4.61
C SER A 769 18.98 31.30 -3.75
N PRO A 770 19.47 32.55 -3.69
CA PRO A 770 20.68 32.87 -2.96
C PRO A 770 20.51 32.53 -1.47
N ALA A 771 21.39 31.71 -0.92
CA ALA A 771 21.38 31.30 0.49
C ALA A 771 21.58 32.47 1.49
N THR A 772 21.71 33.71 0.99
CA THR A 772 21.91 34.93 1.78
C THR A 772 21.38 36.14 1.00
N MET A 773 20.05 36.24 0.87
CA MET A 773 19.39 37.46 0.43
C MET A 773 19.34 38.47 1.59
N PRO A 774 19.60 39.77 1.38
CA PRO A 774 19.40 40.79 2.41
C PRO A 774 17.93 40.84 2.85
N ASP A 775 17.67 40.91 4.16
CA ASP A 775 16.30 40.87 4.73
C ASP A 775 15.35 41.87 4.07
N TYR A 776 15.80 43.09 3.78
CA TYR A 776 15.00 44.11 3.11
C TYR A 776 14.49 43.66 1.71
N THR A 777 15.33 43.00 0.92
CA THR A 777 14.92 42.52 -0.41
C THR A 777 13.93 41.37 -0.29
N TYR A 778 14.10 40.55 0.74
CA TYR A 778 13.24 39.42 1.01
C TYR A 778 11.83 39.85 1.46
N ASP A 779 11.74 40.81 2.39
CA ASP A 779 10.47 41.38 2.87
C ASP A 779 9.67 42.01 1.71
N THR A 780 10.35 42.70 0.79
CA THR A 780 9.69 43.27 -0.40
C THR A 780 9.08 42.21 -1.33
N ILE A 781 9.74 41.06 -1.49
CA ILE A 781 9.23 39.95 -2.29
C ILE A 781 8.00 39.33 -1.61
N ILE A 782 8.08 39.07 -0.31
CA ILE A 782 6.96 38.51 0.48
C ILE A 782 5.75 39.46 0.45
N ASP A 783 5.95 40.74 0.70
CA ASP A 783 4.88 41.74 0.72
C ASP A 783 4.25 41.90 -0.67
N SER A 784 5.05 41.87 -1.75
CA SER A 784 4.55 41.88 -3.13
C SER A 784 3.63 40.69 -3.41
N TYR A 785 4.09 39.46 -3.12
CA TYR A 785 3.28 38.27 -3.35
C TYR A 785 2.04 38.21 -2.45
N ARG A 786 2.13 38.72 -1.22
CA ARG A 786 0.98 38.86 -0.33
C ARG A 786 -0.07 39.81 -0.92
N GLN A 787 0.34 40.93 -1.52
CA GLN A 787 -0.58 41.85 -2.19
C GLN A 787 -1.24 41.18 -3.41
N GLU A 788 -0.49 40.45 -4.23
CA GLU A 788 -1.05 39.68 -5.36
C GLU A 788 -2.05 38.60 -4.89
N LEU A 789 -1.78 37.92 -3.77
CA LEU A 789 -2.69 36.95 -3.17
C LEU A 789 -3.98 37.61 -2.67
N LEU A 790 -3.89 38.80 -2.06
CA LEU A 790 -5.05 39.57 -1.61
C LEU A 790 -5.87 40.08 -2.79
N GLU A 791 -5.21 40.55 -3.85
CA GLU A 791 -5.89 40.95 -5.09
C GLU A 791 -6.60 39.75 -5.72
N TRP A 792 -5.97 38.57 -5.74
CA TRP A 792 -6.62 37.35 -6.17
C TRP A 792 -7.87 37.06 -5.32
N LEU A 793 -7.77 37.10 -3.99
CA LEU A 793 -8.89 36.86 -3.09
C LEU A 793 -10.05 37.87 -3.28
N ASN A 794 -9.73 39.14 -3.53
CA ASN A 794 -10.75 40.18 -3.74
C ASN A 794 -11.47 40.04 -5.08
N ASN A 795 -10.87 39.32 -6.04
CA ASN A 795 -11.42 39.05 -7.36
C ASN A 795 -12.07 37.66 -7.48
N ILE A 796 -12.44 37.03 -6.35
CA ILE A 796 -13.25 35.81 -6.38
C ILE A 796 -14.56 36.12 -7.11
N PRO A 797 -15.00 35.28 -8.05
CA PRO A 797 -16.31 35.45 -8.69
C PRO A 797 -17.44 35.33 -7.64
N PHE A 798 -18.06 36.44 -7.19
CA PHE A 798 -19.18 36.45 -6.24
C PHE A 798 -20.49 37.13 -6.71
N PHE A 799 -21.57 36.70 -6.02
CA PHE A 799 -23.02 36.80 -6.21
C PHE A 799 -23.63 38.08 -6.83
N THR A 800 -24.80 37.89 -7.45
CA THR A 800 -25.79 38.93 -7.76
C THR A 800 -26.08 39.83 -6.55
N PRO A 801 -26.43 41.12 -6.75
CA PRO A 801 -26.47 42.17 -5.71
C PRO A 801 -27.34 41.90 -4.47
N ASP A 802 -28.23 40.92 -4.49
CA ASP A 802 -29.30 40.75 -3.51
C ASP A 802 -28.98 39.77 -2.37
N GLY A 803 -27.76 39.23 -2.29
CA GLY A 803 -27.31 38.39 -1.15
C GLY A 803 -28.05 37.06 -0.95
N LYS A 804 -28.94 36.66 -1.86
CA LYS A 804 -29.58 35.34 -1.85
C LYS A 804 -28.67 34.30 -2.53
N LEU A 805 -28.41 33.18 -1.85
CA LEU A 805 -27.82 31.99 -2.49
C LEU A 805 -28.75 31.55 -3.63
N GLN A 806 -28.29 31.57 -4.89
CA GLN A 806 -29.02 30.83 -5.93
C GLN A 806 -28.90 29.34 -5.65
N GLU A 807 -30.02 28.63 -5.73
CA GLU A 807 -30.09 27.18 -5.72
C GLU A 807 -29.32 26.62 -6.92
N GLY A 808 -28.06 26.21 -6.71
CA GLY A 808 -27.27 25.55 -7.76
C GLY A 808 -25.75 25.65 -7.69
N TYR A 809 -25.17 26.46 -6.78
CA TYR A 809 -23.70 26.59 -6.71
C TYR A 809 -22.99 25.31 -6.24
N SER A 810 -21.88 24.97 -6.92
CA SER A 810 -20.99 23.88 -6.54
C SER A 810 -20.30 24.22 -5.21
N LEU A 811 -19.92 23.19 -4.45
CA LEU A 811 -19.14 23.36 -3.22
C LEU A 811 -17.83 24.15 -3.43
N TYR A 812 -17.30 24.14 -4.66
CA TYR A 812 -16.06 24.82 -5.04
C TYR A 812 -16.24 26.27 -5.50
N ASP A 813 -17.48 26.78 -5.45
CA ASP A 813 -17.81 28.18 -5.71
C ASP A 813 -18.06 28.95 -4.40
N THR A 814 -17.75 28.33 -3.26
CA THR A 814 -18.01 28.91 -1.93
C THR A 814 -16.88 29.83 -1.49
N PRO A 815 -17.18 30.91 -0.73
CA PRO A 815 -16.14 31.82 -0.25
C PRO A 815 -15.15 31.10 0.65
N GLU A 816 -15.65 30.15 1.45
CA GLU A 816 -14.86 29.30 2.33
C GLU A 816 -13.84 28.49 1.53
N PHE A 817 -14.21 27.92 0.38
CA PHE A 817 -13.27 27.18 -0.47
C PHE A 817 -12.11 28.06 -0.97
N PHE A 818 -12.40 29.25 -1.48
CA PHE A 818 -11.36 30.15 -1.97
C PHE A 818 -10.49 30.71 -0.84
N ARG A 819 -11.08 30.99 0.32
CA ARG A 819 -10.34 31.39 1.53
C ARG A 819 -9.39 30.29 1.99
N ILE A 820 -9.80 29.02 1.95
CA ILE A 820 -8.89 27.89 2.19
C ILE A 820 -7.70 27.94 1.22
N GLN A 821 -7.94 28.13 -0.09
CA GLN A 821 -6.84 28.16 -1.06
C GLN A 821 -5.90 29.37 -0.85
N TYR A 822 -6.45 30.55 -0.57
CA TYR A 822 -5.68 31.74 -0.22
C TYR A 822 -4.81 31.50 1.02
N SER A 823 -5.40 31.00 2.11
CA SER A 823 -4.69 30.78 3.37
C SER A 823 -3.61 29.71 3.21
N LYS A 824 -3.82 28.69 2.37
CA LYS A 824 -2.77 27.72 2.01
C LYS A 824 -1.59 28.37 1.29
N ALA A 825 -1.86 29.21 0.30
CA ALA A 825 -0.83 29.91 -0.46
C ALA A 825 -0.07 30.92 0.42
N LEU A 826 -0.78 31.65 1.28
CA LEU A 826 -0.19 32.58 2.24
C LEU A 826 0.68 31.86 3.27
N ARG A 827 0.19 30.75 3.85
CA ARG A 827 0.97 29.91 4.77
C ARG A 827 2.26 29.42 4.10
N MET A 828 2.17 28.95 2.86
CA MET A 828 3.35 28.54 2.09
C MET A 828 4.31 29.70 1.87
N LEU A 829 3.84 30.87 1.43
CA LEU A 829 4.67 32.06 1.24
C LEU A 829 5.45 32.43 2.52
N LEU A 830 4.77 32.46 3.66
CA LEU A 830 5.34 32.85 4.95
C LEU A 830 6.22 31.76 5.57
N GLN A 831 5.95 30.48 5.28
CA GLN A 831 6.73 29.36 5.81
C GLN A 831 8.21 29.47 5.46
N HIS A 832 8.56 29.96 4.26
CA HIS A 832 9.95 30.15 3.87
C HIS A 832 10.65 31.12 4.83
N ARG A 833 10.04 32.29 5.09
CA ARG A 833 10.60 33.31 5.99
C ARG A 833 10.78 32.77 7.41
N ILE A 834 9.75 32.09 7.92
CA ILE A 834 9.72 31.58 9.30
C ILE A 834 10.84 30.56 9.56
N THR A 835 11.16 29.72 8.57
CA THR A 835 12.23 28.72 8.69
C THR A 835 13.64 29.29 8.68
N HIS A 836 13.80 30.58 8.36
CA HIS A 836 15.08 31.28 8.24
C HIS A 836 15.31 32.34 9.33
N PHE A 837 14.47 32.40 10.36
CA PHE A 837 14.69 33.34 11.47
C PHE A 837 16.02 33.06 12.18
N THR A 838 16.89 34.07 12.25
CA THR A 838 18.09 34.08 13.10
C THR A 838 17.68 34.34 14.55
N SER A 839 18.43 33.84 15.54
CA SER A 839 18.04 33.75 16.97
C SER A 839 17.77 35.07 17.71
N GLU A 840 17.75 36.21 17.03
CA GLU A 840 17.33 37.51 17.56
C GLU A 840 15.90 37.81 17.07
N THR A 841 14.90 37.15 17.67
CA THR A 841 13.46 37.35 17.42
C THR A 841 12.98 38.74 17.85
N ASN A 842 13.35 39.80 17.14
CA ASN A 842 13.03 41.18 17.53
C ASN A 842 12.64 42.14 16.39
N SER A 843 12.68 41.73 15.11
CA SER A 843 12.16 42.60 14.04
C SER A 843 10.63 42.69 14.10
N PRO A 844 10.03 43.89 13.96
CA PRO A 844 8.57 44.04 13.90
C PRO A 844 7.95 43.28 12.72
N LYS A 845 8.71 43.08 11.64
CA LYS A 845 8.27 42.31 10.46
C LYS A 845 8.16 40.82 10.71
N ASP A 846 9.09 40.24 11.48
CA ASP A 846 9.04 38.82 11.80
C ASP A 846 7.83 38.50 12.69
N LYS A 847 7.48 39.40 13.62
CA LYS A 847 6.23 39.32 14.41
C LYS A 847 4.98 39.44 13.53
N GLU A 848 4.99 40.35 12.56
CA GLU A 848 3.90 40.48 11.58
C GLU A 848 3.69 39.17 10.80
N TYR A 849 4.78 38.58 10.28
CA TYR A 849 4.73 37.34 9.51
C TYR A 849 4.33 36.12 10.34
N LEU A 850 4.78 36.02 11.59
CA LEU A 850 4.34 35.00 12.53
C LEU A 850 2.83 35.07 12.79
N ALA A 851 2.31 36.27 13.09
CA ALA A 851 0.89 36.49 13.32
C ALA A 851 0.04 36.19 12.07
N LEU A 852 0.51 36.59 10.89
CA LEU A 852 -0.17 36.29 9.61
C LEU A 852 -0.15 34.80 9.29
N SER A 853 0.95 34.10 9.59
CA SER A 853 1.06 32.66 9.38
C SER A 853 0.14 31.88 10.33
N ALA A 854 0.07 32.31 11.59
CA ALA A 854 -0.87 31.76 12.58
C ALA A 854 -2.32 31.95 12.11
N ARG A 855 -2.69 33.17 11.69
CA ARG A 855 -4.02 33.46 11.16
C ARG A 855 -4.36 32.62 9.93
N ALA A 856 -3.43 32.51 8.98
CA ALA A 856 -3.62 31.69 7.79
C ALA A 856 -3.83 30.20 8.14
N ALA A 857 -3.06 29.69 9.11
CA ALA A 857 -3.21 28.31 9.57
C ALA A 857 -4.53 28.09 10.32
N GLY A 858 -4.96 29.02 11.17
CA GLY A 858 -6.25 28.99 11.85
C GLY A 858 -7.42 29.03 10.87
N ASP A 859 -7.38 29.96 9.91
CA ASP A 859 -8.36 30.06 8.83
C ASP A 859 -8.54 28.73 8.08
N ILE A 860 -7.43 28.03 7.75
CA ILE A 860 -7.50 26.71 7.10
C ILE A 860 -8.35 25.75 7.95
N CYS A 861 -8.02 25.61 9.24
CA CYS A 861 -8.72 24.70 10.16
C CYS A 861 -10.20 25.06 10.31
N GLN A 862 -10.51 26.35 10.52
CA GLN A 862 -11.87 26.85 10.73
C GLN A 862 -12.75 26.72 9.48
N TYR A 863 -12.22 27.08 8.30
CA TYR A 863 -13.00 26.98 7.06
C TYR A 863 -13.21 25.53 6.63
N TYR A 864 -12.25 24.62 6.87
CA TYR A 864 -12.48 23.19 6.64
C TYR A 864 -13.55 22.62 7.58
N ARG A 865 -13.55 23.00 8.87
CA ARG A 865 -14.61 22.64 9.83
C ARG A 865 -15.97 23.17 9.38
N THR A 866 -16.05 24.46 9.06
CA THR A 866 -17.28 25.13 8.59
C THR A 866 -17.83 24.47 7.33
N LEU A 867 -16.94 24.19 6.36
CA LEU A 867 -17.35 23.61 5.10
C LEU A 867 -17.84 22.17 5.30
N HIS A 868 -17.19 21.37 6.15
CA HIS A 868 -17.68 20.04 6.52
C HIS A 868 -19.07 20.07 7.17
N GLN A 869 -19.32 21.00 8.11
CA GLN A 869 -20.61 21.15 8.79
C GLN A 869 -21.74 21.60 7.86
N ARG A 870 -21.44 22.41 6.84
CA ARG A 870 -22.46 22.93 5.90
C ARG A 870 -22.72 22.00 4.73
N ARG A 871 -21.66 21.49 4.12
CA ARG A 871 -21.72 20.56 2.98
C ARG A 871 -20.47 19.69 2.96
N PRO A 872 -20.58 18.36 3.14
CA PRO A 872 -19.42 17.49 3.16
C PRO A 872 -18.47 17.74 1.98
N LEU A 873 -17.24 18.12 2.31
CA LEU A 873 -16.10 18.22 1.41
C LEU A 873 -15.58 16.82 1.15
N GLY A 874 -15.48 16.41 -0.11
CA GLY A 874 -14.82 15.16 -0.50
C GLY A 874 -13.41 15.06 0.09
N TRP A 875 -13.27 14.35 1.21
CA TRP A 875 -11.98 14.15 1.87
C TRP A 875 -11.00 13.52 0.89
N ASN A 876 -9.78 14.06 0.85
CA ASN A 876 -8.74 13.60 -0.05
C ASN A 876 -7.38 13.90 0.57
N PHE A 877 -6.35 13.28 0.02
CA PHE A 877 -4.97 13.41 0.50
C PHE A 877 -4.51 14.87 0.66
N LEU A 878 -4.90 15.77 -0.26
CA LEU A 878 -4.51 17.18 -0.22
C LEU A 878 -5.17 17.96 0.93
N ALA A 879 -6.35 17.52 1.39
CA ALA A 879 -7.04 18.12 2.53
C ALA A 879 -6.38 17.68 3.84
N LEU A 880 -6.10 16.37 4.00
CA LEU A 880 -5.40 15.82 5.16
C LEU A 880 -4.04 16.50 5.36
N HIS A 881 -3.22 16.58 4.30
CA HIS A 881 -1.92 17.25 4.36
C HIS A 881 -2.05 18.73 4.72
N SER A 882 -3.05 19.43 4.15
CA SER A 882 -3.28 20.84 4.41
C SER A 882 -3.65 21.12 5.87
N ILE A 883 -4.52 20.30 6.46
CA ILE A 883 -4.93 20.45 7.86
C ILE A 883 -3.76 20.15 8.78
N PHE A 884 -3.06 19.03 8.54
CA PHE A 884 -1.94 18.63 9.39
C PHE A 884 -0.81 19.66 9.38
N THR A 885 -0.43 20.18 8.19
CA THR A 885 0.60 21.23 8.10
C THR A 885 0.15 22.58 8.65
N ALA A 886 -1.14 22.92 8.58
CA ALA A 886 -1.69 24.09 9.26
C ALA A 886 -1.61 23.92 10.80
N GLY A 887 -2.01 22.76 11.32
CA GLY A 887 -1.86 22.41 12.73
C GLY A 887 -0.43 22.56 13.23
N LEU A 888 0.56 22.00 12.53
CA LEU A 888 1.98 22.15 12.89
C LEU A 888 2.45 23.62 12.85
N THR A 889 1.90 24.42 11.93
CA THR A 889 2.21 25.85 11.84
C THR A 889 1.63 26.62 13.02
N LEU A 890 0.38 26.34 13.42
CA LEU A 890 -0.26 26.92 14.61
C LEU A 890 0.55 26.63 15.87
N LEU A 891 0.92 25.36 16.03
CA LEU A 891 1.77 24.90 17.13
C LEU A 891 3.07 25.73 17.16
N TYR A 892 3.81 25.78 16.07
CA TYR A 892 5.05 26.56 16.02
C TYR A 892 4.84 28.05 16.38
N CYS A 893 3.80 28.71 15.84
CA CYS A 893 3.52 30.12 16.13
C CYS A 893 3.18 30.36 17.61
N ILE A 894 2.45 29.45 18.27
CA ILE A 894 2.13 29.55 19.70
C ILE A 894 3.40 29.48 20.55
N TRP A 895 4.33 28.59 20.21
CA TRP A 895 5.60 28.52 20.92
C TRP A 895 6.47 29.77 20.70
N ALA A 896 6.52 30.27 19.46
CA ALA A 896 7.31 31.45 19.11
C ALA A 896 6.81 32.72 19.82
N GLU A 897 5.51 32.82 20.10
CA GLU A 897 4.88 33.94 20.81
C GLU A 897 4.41 33.57 22.23
N ARG A 898 5.09 32.61 22.89
CA ARG A 898 4.70 32.08 24.22
C ARG A 898 4.48 33.12 25.33
N GLU A 899 5.06 34.31 25.20
CA GLU A 899 4.89 35.42 26.14
C GLU A 899 3.53 36.14 26.00
N HIS A 900 2.82 35.96 24.87
CA HIS A 900 1.56 36.63 24.53
C HIS A 900 0.58 35.64 23.87
N ALA A 901 0.33 34.49 24.50
CA ALA A 901 -0.57 33.47 23.95
C ALA A 901 -2.02 33.98 23.84
N ASP A 902 -2.55 33.98 22.62
CA ASP A 902 -3.93 34.41 22.29
C ASP A 902 -4.91 33.24 22.38
N LEU A 903 -5.99 33.42 23.15
CA LEU A 903 -7.08 32.45 23.35
C LEU A 903 -7.72 31.99 22.03
N ALA A 904 -7.80 32.87 21.02
CA ALA A 904 -8.38 32.53 19.72
C ALA A 904 -7.63 31.38 19.03
N ARG A 905 -6.33 31.22 19.30
CA ARG A 905 -5.48 30.20 18.67
C ARG A 905 -5.72 28.80 19.22
N PHE A 906 -6.28 28.68 20.42
CA PHE A 906 -6.67 27.39 21.00
C PHE A 906 -7.92 26.82 20.33
N GLU A 907 -8.88 27.69 19.98
CA GLU A 907 -10.05 27.29 19.20
C GLU A 907 -9.64 26.80 17.79
N ASP A 908 -8.59 27.37 17.21
CA ASP A 908 -8.02 26.91 15.93
C ASP A 908 -7.36 25.52 16.05
N ILE A 909 -6.64 25.25 17.14
CA ILE A 909 -6.10 23.91 17.45
C ILE A 909 -7.23 22.90 17.59
N ARG A 910 -8.29 23.26 18.31
CA ARG A 910 -9.47 22.41 18.48
C ARG A 910 -10.15 22.11 17.15
N SER A 911 -10.32 23.13 16.31
CA SER A 911 -10.82 22.95 14.93
C SER A 911 -9.92 22.06 14.09
N CYS A 912 -8.59 22.12 14.25
CA CYS A 912 -7.65 21.22 13.59
C CYS A 912 -7.86 19.76 14.05
N SER A 913 -7.92 19.52 15.36
CA SER A 913 -8.13 18.18 15.94
C SER A 913 -9.44 17.57 15.46
N ASN A 914 -10.54 18.33 15.56
CA ASN A 914 -11.86 17.92 15.11
C ASN A 914 -11.88 17.49 13.65
N VAL A 915 -11.23 18.25 12.76
CA VAL A 915 -11.18 17.91 11.32
C VAL A 915 -10.32 16.67 11.08
N LEU A 916 -9.19 16.50 11.78
CA LEU A 916 -8.37 15.30 11.69
C LEU A 916 -9.13 14.05 12.17
N PHE A 917 -9.89 14.17 13.26
CA PHE A 917 -10.76 13.12 13.77
C PHE A 917 -11.84 12.74 12.75
N ALA A 918 -12.53 13.73 12.16
CA ALA A 918 -13.54 13.49 11.14
C ALA A 918 -12.97 12.79 9.89
N ILE A 919 -11.70 13.06 9.54
CA ILE A 919 -11.00 12.36 8.46
C ILE A 919 -10.62 10.92 8.90
N SER A 920 -10.12 10.72 10.13
CA SER A 920 -9.67 9.41 10.60
C SER A 920 -10.80 8.39 10.75
N GLU A 921 -11.99 8.82 11.17
CA GLU A 921 -13.19 7.95 11.26
C GLU A 921 -13.53 7.29 9.90
N ARG A 922 -13.20 7.96 8.79
CA ARG A 922 -13.54 7.53 7.43
C ARG A 922 -12.33 7.03 6.64
N TRP A 923 -11.14 7.27 7.17
CA TRP A 923 -9.86 6.91 6.58
C TRP A 923 -8.91 6.39 7.68
N PRO A 924 -8.89 5.07 7.94
CA PRO A 924 -8.10 4.49 9.04
C PRO A 924 -6.60 4.81 8.97
N THR A 925 -6.03 4.97 7.78
CA THR A 925 -4.63 5.39 7.60
C THR A 925 -4.35 6.81 8.11
N ALA A 926 -5.38 7.65 8.27
CA ALA A 926 -5.25 9.03 8.74
C ALA A 926 -5.20 9.13 10.28
N THR A 927 -5.60 8.09 11.01
CA THR A 927 -5.61 8.04 12.49
C THR A 927 -4.24 8.39 13.08
N LYS A 928 -3.16 7.88 12.49
CA LYS A 928 -1.79 8.20 12.93
C LYS A 928 -1.48 9.71 12.91
N PHE A 929 -2.06 10.48 11.99
CA PHE A 929 -1.80 11.93 11.92
C PHE A 929 -2.60 12.70 12.95
N ARG A 930 -3.82 12.24 13.25
CA ARG A 930 -4.60 12.75 14.39
C ARG A 930 -3.81 12.52 15.68
N ASP A 931 -3.43 11.27 15.96
CA ASP A 931 -2.75 10.89 17.21
C ASP A 931 -1.43 11.66 17.41
N ILE A 932 -0.63 11.79 16.34
CA ILE A 932 0.60 12.60 16.38
C ILE A 932 0.27 14.06 16.70
N PHE A 933 -0.72 14.65 16.03
CA PHE A 933 -1.08 16.04 16.27
C PHE A 933 -1.55 16.28 17.71
N GLU A 934 -2.39 15.40 18.26
CA GLU A 934 -2.89 15.48 19.63
C GLU A 934 -1.76 15.42 20.66
N VAL A 935 -0.82 14.47 20.51
CA VAL A 935 0.35 14.36 21.39
C VAL A 935 1.20 15.64 21.35
N LEU A 936 1.43 16.19 20.16
CA LEU A 936 2.22 17.42 19.99
C LEU A 936 1.51 18.64 20.58
N ALA A 937 0.20 18.75 20.37
CA ALA A 937 -0.61 19.81 20.93
C ALA A 937 -0.56 19.78 22.45
N LYS A 938 -0.77 18.61 23.07
CA LYS A 938 -0.70 18.44 24.53
C LYS A 938 0.66 18.87 25.10
N ARG A 939 1.76 18.36 24.53
CA ARG A 939 3.11 18.71 25.00
C ARG A 939 3.43 20.20 24.85
N MET A 940 2.97 20.82 23.78
CA MET A 940 3.18 22.24 23.57
C MET A 940 2.46 23.08 24.64
N VAL A 941 1.22 22.70 24.94
CA VAL A 941 0.41 23.40 25.93
C VAL A 941 1.06 23.32 27.31
N ASP A 942 1.65 22.17 27.67
CA ASP A 942 2.45 22.01 28.89
C ASP A 942 3.66 22.97 28.91
N LEU A 943 4.41 23.07 27.80
CA LEU A 943 5.60 23.93 27.69
C LEU A 943 5.27 25.43 27.82
N VAL A 944 4.16 25.87 27.22
CA VAL A 944 3.71 27.27 27.33
C VAL A 944 3.26 27.56 28.76
N SER A 945 2.56 26.62 29.41
CA SER A 945 2.06 26.76 30.79
C SER A 945 3.19 26.87 31.82
N LEU A 946 4.30 26.16 31.62
CA LEU A 946 5.49 26.23 32.47
C LEU A 946 6.25 27.56 32.34
N SER A 947 6.14 28.20 31.17
CA SER A 947 6.79 29.49 30.88
C SER A 947 6.02 30.68 31.47
N SER A 948 4.75 30.50 31.82
CA SER A 948 3.86 31.51 32.38
C SER A 948 3.88 31.65 33.91
N VAL A 949 4.76 30.93 34.63
CA VAL A 949 4.95 31.14 36.08
C VAL A 949 5.80 32.40 36.31
N PRO A 950 5.31 33.45 36.99
CA PRO A 950 6.10 34.65 37.24
C PRO A 950 7.27 34.30 38.16
N HIS A 951 8.49 34.62 37.75
CA HIS A 951 9.64 34.69 38.66
C HIS A 951 9.36 35.73 39.76
N SER A 952 8.91 35.26 40.93
CA SER A 952 8.91 36.06 42.15
C SER A 952 10.33 36.05 42.74
N GLY A 953 11.05 37.15 42.56
CA GLY A 953 12.34 37.32 43.21
C GLY A 953 13.10 38.57 42.80
N LEU A 954 12.91 39.63 43.60
CA LEU A 954 13.87 40.71 43.90
C LEU A 954 14.05 41.80 42.83
N ASP A 955 13.32 42.92 42.97
CA ASP A 955 13.94 44.17 43.45
C ASP A 955 12.89 45.26 43.66
N ASP A 956 12.86 45.78 44.89
CA ASP A 956 12.13 46.98 45.31
C ASP A 956 12.83 48.24 44.79
N ALA A 957 12.14 49.08 44.01
CA ALA A 957 12.35 50.53 44.03
C ALA A 957 11.12 51.29 43.46
N PRO A 958 10.63 52.36 44.13
CA PRO A 958 9.47 53.12 43.69
C PRO A 958 9.87 54.25 42.72
N PHE A 959 8.95 54.68 41.83
CA PHE A 959 8.56 56.07 41.53
C PHE A 959 7.98 56.28 40.10
N LEU A 960 6.73 56.75 40.11
CA LEU A 960 6.01 57.72 39.26
C LEU A 960 5.42 57.35 37.87
N PRO A 961 4.23 57.91 37.55
CA PRO A 961 3.49 57.67 36.31
C PRO A 961 3.85 58.70 35.24
N ASP A 962 3.86 58.30 33.97
CA ASP A 962 3.79 59.28 32.89
C ASP A 962 2.86 58.84 31.74
N VAL A 963 2.06 59.82 31.35
CA VAL A 963 0.94 59.79 30.41
C VAL A 963 1.46 60.01 28.99
N ARG A 964 0.94 59.29 27.98
CA ARG A 964 0.83 59.69 26.56
C ARG A 964 -0.09 58.71 25.80
N ILE A 965 -1.35 59.05 25.55
CA ILE A 965 -1.88 59.69 24.31
C ILE A 965 -1.77 58.78 23.07
N SER A 966 -2.89 58.14 22.72
CA SER A 966 -3.16 57.50 21.43
C SER A 966 -3.46 58.53 20.34
N PRO A 967 -3.12 58.25 19.06
CA PRO A 967 -3.87 58.73 17.92
C PRO A 967 -4.67 57.60 17.25
N ALA A 968 -5.90 57.95 16.89
CA ALA A 968 -6.98 57.10 16.44
C ALA A 968 -6.77 56.50 15.04
N GLY A 969 -7.23 55.25 14.88
CA GLY A 969 -7.34 54.58 13.58
C GLY A 969 -7.56 53.07 13.63
N ALA A 970 -8.12 52.51 14.71
CA ALA A 970 -8.44 51.08 14.81
C ALA A 970 -9.96 50.90 14.99
N LEU A 971 -10.55 50.05 14.14
CA LEU A 971 -11.93 49.59 14.25
C LEU A 971 -12.04 48.64 15.46
N GLN A 972 -12.80 49.09 16.46
CA GLN A 972 -13.40 48.37 17.60
C GLN A 972 -12.83 46.97 17.92
N GLU A 973 -11.88 46.90 18.85
CA GLU A 973 -11.63 45.70 19.64
C GLU A 973 -12.85 45.42 20.52
N SER A 974 -13.42 44.22 20.40
CA SER A 974 -14.40 43.71 21.35
C SER A 974 -13.72 43.55 22.71
N THR A 975 -14.31 44.20 23.70
CA THR A 975 -14.11 44.07 25.15
C THR A 975 -13.45 42.76 25.58
N GLY A 976 -12.32 42.88 26.29
CA GLY A 976 -11.56 41.76 26.84
C GLY A 976 -12.42 40.78 27.63
N PHE A 977 -12.27 39.50 27.30
CA PHE A 977 -12.79 38.39 28.10
C PHE A 977 -11.95 38.23 29.37
N PRO A 978 -12.55 37.79 30.50
CA PRO A 978 -11.81 37.57 31.73
C PRO A 978 -10.78 36.46 31.52
N ALA A 979 -9.60 36.60 32.14
CA ALA A 979 -8.59 35.56 32.16
C ALA A 979 -9.20 34.26 32.68
N MET A 980 -9.23 33.22 31.84
CA MET A 980 -9.78 31.92 32.17
C MET A 980 -8.92 31.28 33.27
N ASN A 981 -9.57 30.76 34.32
CA ASN A 981 -8.86 30.08 35.40
C ASN A 981 -8.23 28.79 34.86
N GLN A 982 -7.10 28.37 35.43
CA GLN A 982 -6.32 27.21 35.02
C GLN A 982 -7.17 25.92 34.99
N ASP A 983 -8.19 25.84 35.85
CA ASP A 983 -9.14 24.71 35.92
C ASP A 983 -10.10 24.64 34.72
N ASP A 984 -10.57 25.79 34.18
CA ASP A 984 -11.40 25.82 32.96
C ASP A 984 -10.57 25.46 31.73
N PHE A 985 -9.27 25.81 31.74
CA PHE A 985 -8.29 25.43 30.72
C PHE A 985 -8.02 23.92 30.69
N TRP A 986 -7.94 23.27 31.87
CA TRP A 986 -7.82 21.81 31.96
C TRP A 986 -9.12 21.08 31.58
N ALA A 987 -10.29 21.62 31.93
CA ALA A 987 -11.58 21.07 31.50
C ALA A 987 -11.77 21.13 29.97
N MET A 988 -11.31 22.21 29.32
CA MET A 988 -11.37 22.37 27.85
C MET A 988 -10.38 21.46 27.11
N LEU A 989 -9.29 21.05 27.76
CA LEU A 989 -8.33 20.06 27.26
C LEU A 989 -8.82 18.62 27.43
N ASP A 990 -9.53 18.32 28.52
CA ASP A 990 -10.18 17.01 28.69
C ASP A 990 -11.33 16.80 27.67
N GLU A 991 -12.07 17.86 27.29
CA GLU A 991 -13.04 17.84 26.19
C GLU A 991 -12.41 17.66 24.79
N LEU A 992 -11.12 17.96 24.63
CA LEU A 992 -10.35 17.76 23.39
C LEU A 992 -10.05 16.27 23.13
N VAL A 993 -10.23 15.42 24.15
CA VAL A 993 -10.03 13.95 24.15
C VAL A 993 -11.38 13.21 24.25
N ASP A 994 -12.49 13.93 24.35
CA ASP A 994 -13.84 13.35 24.42
C ASP A 994 -14.41 13.08 23.01
N ASP A 995 -14.24 11.85 22.55
CA ASP A 995 -14.75 11.36 21.27
C ASP A 995 -16.28 11.57 21.10
N ASP A 996 -17.06 11.54 22.18
CA ASP A 996 -18.51 11.71 22.13
C ASP A 996 -18.90 13.19 21.99
N TYR A 997 -18.15 14.09 22.64
CA TYR A 997 -18.27 15.54 22.40
C TYR A 997 -17.87 15.90 20.95
N ILE A 998 -16.76 15.37 20.43
CA ILE A 998 -16.33 15.62 19.05
C ILE A 998 -17.39 15.11 18.05
N ARG A 999 -17.95 13.91 18.27
CA ARG A 999 -19.07 13.38 17.46
C ARG A 999 -20.30 14.29 17.50
N SER A 1000 -20.61 14.91 18.64
CA SER A 1000 -21.74 15.85 18.77
C SER A 1000 -21.57 17.11 17.90
N GLN A 1001 -20.33 17.60 17.73
CA GLN A 1001 -20.00 18.79 16.92
C GLN A 1001 -20.10 18.57 15.40
N PHE A 1002 -20.21 17.30 14.98
CA PHE A 1002 -20.29 16.87 13.58
C PHE A 1002 -21.66 16.29 13.19
N GLN A 1003 -22.66 16.38 14.07
CA GLN A 1003 -24.04 16.11 13.67
C GLN A 1003 -24.50 17.20 12.69
N LEU A 1004 -24.81 16.81 11.46
CA LEU A 1004 -25.42 17.71 10.49
C LEU A 1004 -26.79 18.12 11.05
N ASN A 1005 -26.95 19.40 11.40
CA ASN A 1005 -28.28 19.97 11.59
C ASN A 1005 -29.10 19.64 10.34
N GLY A 1006 -30.24 18.97 10.50
CA GLY A 1006 -31.07 18.48 9.41
C GLY A 1006 -31.33 19.58 8.38
N VAL A 1007 -30.51 19.64 7.34
CA VAL A 1007 -30.83 20.36 6.12
C VAL A 1007 -31.86 19.46 5.46
N GLU A 1008 -33.13 19.85 5.58
CA GLU A 1008 -34.25 19.21 4.89
C GLU A 1008 -33.80 18.80 3.49
N SER A 1009 -33.95 17.51 3.22
CA SER A 1009 -33.67 16.91 1.94
C SER A 1009 -34.55 17.57 0.87
N SER A 1010 -34.05 18.62 0.23
CA SER A 1010 -34.63 19.19 -0.99
C SER A 1010 -34.37 18.33 -2.23
N TRP A 1011 -34.00 17.05 -2.05
CA TRP A 1011 -34.12 16.02 -3.08
C TRP A 1011 -35.54 15.45 -3.11
N GLY A 1012 -36.53 16.33 -3.08
CA GLY A 1012 -37.93 15.97 -3.25
C GLY A 1012 -38.11 15.28 -4.59
N LEU A 1013 -38.48 14.00 -4.52
CA LEU A 1013 -39.17 13.30 -5.60
C LEU A 1013 -40.33 14.20 -6.03
N PHE A 1014 -40.31 14.65 -7.28
CA PHE A 1014 -41.51 15.16 -7.92
C PHE A 1014 -42.50 14.00 -8.02
N ASP A 1015 -43.45 13.94 -7.09
CA ASP A 1015 -44.69 13.21 -7.27
C ASP A 1015 -45.55 13.99 -8.26
N SER A 1016 -45.50 13.58 -9.53
CA SER A 1016 -46.63 13.46 -10.47
C SER A 1016 -46.17 12.93 -11.82
#